data_AF-A0A0Q8MYF8-F1
#
_entry.id   AF-A0A0Q8MYF8-F1
#
_cell.length_a   1.000
_cell.length_b   1.000
_cell.length_c   1.000
_cell.angle_alpha   90.00
_cell.angle_beta   90.00
_cell.angle_gamma   90.00
#
_symmetry.space_group_name_H-M   'P 1'
#
loop_
_entity.id
_entity.type
_entity.pdbx_description
1 polymer ?
#
loop_
_entity_poly.entity_id
_entity_poly.type
_entity_poly.pdbx_seq_one_letter_code
_entity_poly.pdbx_strand_id
1 'polypeptide(L)'
;MIKKTIEDNESLFLSYDAFLRSFKRNIDTPHSFLLGAGASITSGIQSAYDCIWEWKKDIYLSKHLNASEFYKSHKNESVRSSIQKWLDNEGVYPALDSSEEYSFYAQMAYPIADDRRKYFHSLFENKEPYIGYKALCLLAKNDIIKSVWTTNFDGLTVRTAFQSNLTPIEITLDNADRLFRNQSKRELLSISLHGDYKYSTLKNTEKELDSQDGTFSEHLGNYHVDKNLIVIGYSGRDKSLMKSLNDAFTKRGTGRLYWCGYGDKINTEVEELIRNVRTAGREAFYISTDGFDKTLIDLSKSALEDNSMSLESLNSILKLANNEELSKIEFSQSITRTDKYLKSNLHAIVFPKEIFQFEVEFGDNKPWSFLKDKTNNTDICAIPFKRKVYALGTLSGISSVFKNVLKSEIRRVPISKFDIDNVSSFRSLMIQTVIKHFLSYGIFDSNLKDKLWLRNSDNSFGDKKIHKAIYLSFYFDKSSKFGYISFSPSIHITSDNEISKEVKQRISKEILEKLRNDKFDEILEYWNTILFNYKNLKFEYPLNSGTGFEFQISRNTAFAEIMVLDPNYRVYKPSDYNNKLTQFRGVQYLEPQLIFQNSLSNSHTKDYHPMRALTNNRPYDNNLNGIIYSNEVNLAVICGENYSKNLYDFLNQLNLKHPTDNINPDFLIEYPGFASAYNLPINIPYYEDADKWINIDLEKSNKSDSENAIIVARLITSKIEQIINIQSQHTIVIFIPKEWQAFESFQENGEDFDLHDYIKAFSASKGVSTQLIREETLSDRLKCQVYWWLSLSFYVKSLRTPWVLNNQEKNTAYAGIGYSIKKNSNDTEVVIGCSHIYDSNGQGLKYKLSKVDNYILDKQSNPFMSYNDAFQFGVSIRELFYNSLDRLPERVVIHKRTKFTNDEIKGITASLNMAGITKIDLIEINYETEARFLSMNVFNGLLGIDKFPISRGTCIITNKYEALLWTHGIVPSVKNPIHKYYLGGRSIPAPIKITRHYGESDLNTIAIEILGLTKMNWNSFDLYSKLPATINSSNQIARIGKLLARFEGKTYDYRLFI
;
A
#
# COMPACT_ATOMS: atom_id res chain seq x y z
N MET A 1 -4.85 -50.48 -0.86
CA MET A 1 -4.49 -49.88 0.45
C MET A 1 -4.64 -48.35 0.50
N ILE A 2 -4.58 -47.61 -0.62
CA ILE A 2 -4.67 -46.13 -0.65
C ILE A 2 -6.11 -45.57 -0.47
N LYS A 3 -7.16 -46.40 -0.63
CA LYS A 3 -8.55 -45.97 -0.39
C LYS A 3 -8.96 -45.91 1.08
N LYS A 4 -8.21 -46.56 1.99
CA LYS A 4 -8.54 -46.59 3.42
C LYS A 4 -7.87 -45.46 4.22
N THR A 5 -6.93 -44.73 3.62
CA THR A 5 -6.22 -43.59 4.24
C THR A 5 -6.83 -42.23 3.87
N ILE A 6 -7.81 -42.22 2.95
CA ILE A 6 -8.50 -40.99 2.50
C ILE A 6 -9.78 -40.73 3.30
N GLU A 7 -10.35 -41.75 3.97
CA GLU A 7 -11.56 -41.57 4.81
C GLU A 7 -11.26 -41.04 6.22
N ASP A 8 -10.02 -41.12 6.73
CA ASP A 8 -9.66 -40.67 8.09
C ASP A 8 -9.15 -39.21 8.19
N ASN A 9 -9.08 -38.48 7.06
CA ASN A 9 -8.60 -37.09 7.01
C ASN A 9 -9.70 -36.11 6.55
N GLU A 10 -10.87 -36.13 7.18
CA GLU A 10 -11.76 -34.96 7.17
C GLU A 10 -10.99 -33.76 7.77
N SER A 11 -10.75 -32.72 6.97
CA SER A 11 -9.93 -31.58 7.42
C SER A 11 -10.47 -31.01 8.73
N LEU A 12 -9.60 -30.79 9.72
CA LEU A 12 -9.95 -30.16 11.02
C LEU A 12 -10.50 -28.73 10.86
N PHE A 13 -10.30 -28.16 9.67
CA PHE A 13 -10.65 -26.79 9.31
C PHE A 13 -12.09 -26.67 8.81
N LEU A 14 -12.73 -25.56 9.17
CA LEU A 14 -13.93 -25.05 8.52
C LEU A 14 -13.57 -23.71 7.89
N SER A 15 -13.86 -23.53 6.60
CA SER A 15 -13.58 -22.27 5.92
C SER A 15 -14.39 -21.13 6.55
N TYR A 16 -13.82 -19.92 6.58
CA TYR A 16 -14.44 -18.77 7.24
C TYR A 16 -15.85 -18.45 6.69
N ASP A 17 -16.04 -18.54 5.38
CA ASP A 17 -17.34 -18.34 4.75
C ASP A 17 -18.37 -19.44 5.12
N ALA A 18 -17.92 -20.68 5.28
CA ALA A 18 -18.76 -21.77 5.76
C ALA A 18 -19.11 -21.60 7.25
N PHE A 19 -18.19 -21.08 8.05
CA PHE A 19 -18.44 -20.70 9.43
C PHE A 19 -19.52 -19.61 9.54
N LEU A 20 -19.45 -18.54 8.73
CA LEU A 20 -20.47 -17.48 8.72
C LEU A 20 -21.86 -18.02 8.35
N ARG A 21 -21.95 -18.93 7.38
CA ARG A 21 -23.21 -19.61 7.00
C ARG A 21 -23.71 -20.55 8.09
N SER A 22 -22.80 -21.29 8.73
CA SER A 22 -23.10 -22.19 9.85
C SER A 22 -23.67 -21.40 11.03
N PHE A 23 -23.02 -20.30 11.41
CA PHE A 23 -23.50 -19.42 12.48
C PHE A 23 -24.89 -18.84 12.16
N LYS A 24 -25.08 -18.30 10.94
CA LYS A 24 -26.38 -17.76 10.48
C LYS A 24 -27.50 -18.80 10.58
N ARG A 25 -27.22 -20.06 10.22
CA ARG A 25 -28.24 -21.12 10.23
C ARG A 25 -28.64 -21.56 11.64
N ASN A 26 -27.79 -21.36 12.64
CA ASN A 26 -28.01 -21.80 14.02
C ASN A 26 -28.27 -20.64 14.99
N ILE A 27 -28.73 -19.46 14.52
CA ILE A 27 -29.01 -18.30 15.40
C ILE A 27 -30.08 -18.58 16.47
N ASP A 28 -30.92 -19.60 16.25
CA ASP A 28 -31.94 -20.12 17.17
C ASP A 28 -31.36 -21.07 18.23
N THR A 29 -30.13 -21.54 18.03
CA THR A 29 -29.37 -22.29 19.03
C THR A 29 -28.52 -21.32 19.86
N PRO A 30 -28.58 -21.36 21.20
CA PRO A 30 -27.82 -20.42 22.02
C PRO A 30 -26.31 -20.60 21.87
N HIS A 31 -25.60 -19.48 21.73
CA HIS A 31 -24.14 -19.44 21.64
C HIS A 31 -23.50 -18.85 22.90
N SER A 32 -22.29 -19.32 23.19
CA SER A 32 -21.37 -18.78 24.18
C SER A 32 -20.08 -18.33 23.51
N PHE A 33 -19.43 -17.33 24.09
CA PHE A 33 -18.06 -16.97 23.73
C PHE A 33 -17.09 -17.32 24.84
N LEU A 34 -15.91 -17.83 24.48
CA LEU A 34 -14.73 -17.82 25.35
C LEU A 34 -13.74 -16.78 24.80
N LEU A 35 -13.54 -15.71 25.55
CA LEU A 35 -12.65 -14.60 25.18
C LEU A 35 -11.33 -14.70 25.93
N GLY A 36 -10.24 -14.78 25.16
CA GLY A 36 -8.89 -14.60 25.68
C GLY A 36 -8.34 -13.19 25.46
N ALA A 37 -7.09 -12.96 25.90
CA ALA A 37 -6.47 -11.63 25.89
C ALA A 37 -6.37 -11.03 24.47
N GLY A 38 -6.35 -11.89 23.44
CA GLY A 38 -6.37 -11.46 22.04
C GLY A 38 -7.63 -10.69 21.63
N ALA A 39 -8.76 -10.85 22.33
CA ALA A 39 -9.98 -10.08 22.07
C ALA A 39 -9.86 -8.60 22.48
N SER A 40 -8.94 -8.29 23.39
CA SER A 40 -8.77 -6.95 23.96
C SER A 40 -7.66 -6.12 23.31
N ILE A 41 -6.87 -6.71 22.40
CA ILE A 41 -5.80 -6.05 21.64
C ILE A 41 -6.28 -4.74 21.02
N THR A 42 -7.46 -4.80 20.43
CA THR A 42 -8.10 -3.69 19.72
C THR A 42 -8.57 -2.57 20.64
N SER A 43 -8.79 -2.88 21.92
CA SER A 43 -9.12 -1.92 22.97
C SER A 43 -7.85 -1.33 23.64
N GLY A 44 -6.67 -1.60 23.08
CA GLY A 44 -5.39 -1.07 23.53
C GLY A 44 -4.77 -1.82 24.70
N ILE A 45 -5.16 -3.08 24.91
CA ILE A 45 -4.66 -3.97 25.98
C ILE A 45 -3.72 -5.02 25.39
N GLN A 46 -2.58 -5.24 26.04
CA GLN A 46 -1.57 -6.20 25.57
C GLN A 46 -2.05 -7.65 25.59
N SER A 47 -1.62 -8.42 24.58
CA SER A 47 -1.87 -9.85 24.57
C SER A 47 -1.00 -10.55 25.62
N ALA A 48 -1.40 -11.74 26.07
CA ALA A 48 -0.59 -12.54 26.99
C ALA A 48 0.81 -12.84 26.41
N TYR A 49 0.91 -13.01 25.09
CA TYR A 49 2.18 -13.23 24.40
C TYR A 49 3.07 -11.98 24.39
N ASP A 50 2.48 -10.78 24.21
CA ASP A 50 3.23 -9.53 24.31
C ASP A 50 3.72 -9.29 25.74
N CYS A 51 2.90 -9.60 26.75
CA CYS A 51 3.33 -9.57 28.15
C CYS A 51 4.53 -10.49 28.40
N ILE A 52 4.53 -11.73 27.89
CA ILE A 52 5.68 -12.64 27.99
C ILE A 52 6.94 -11.97 27.42
N TRP A 53 6.85 -11.36 26.24
CA TRP A 53 7.99 -10.70 25.62
C TRP A 53 8.44 -9.43 26.35
N GLU A 54 7.50 -8.67 26.93
CA GLU A 54 7.80 -7.54 27.80
C GLU A 54 8.56 -8.02 29.05
N TRP A 55 8.08 -9.07 29.72
CA TRP A 55 8.75 -9.66 30.89
C TRP A 55 10.13 -10.24 30.56
N LYS A 56 10.26 -10.96 29.43
CA LYS A 56 11.55 -11.44 28.93
C LYS A 56 12.53 -10.28 28.70
N LYS A 57 12.05 -9.20 28.10
CA LYS A 57 12.82 -7.97 27.88
C LYS A 57 13.23 -7.34 29.21
N ASP A 58 12.30 -7.20 30.17
CA ASP A 58 12.58 -6.60 31.47
C ASP A 58 13.63 -7.43 32.25
N ILE A 59 13.50 -8.75 32.25
CA ILE A 59 14.49 -9.67 32.84
C ILE A 59 15.86 -9.47 32.17
N TYR A 60 15.91 -9.47 30.83
CA TYR A 60 17.14 -9.23 30.09
C TYR A 60 17.77 -7.87 30.42
N LEU A 61 16.98 -6.80 30.42
CA LEU A 61 17.45 -5.44 30.70
C LEU A 61 17.89 -5.24 32.15
N SER A 62 17.25 -5.93 33.10
CA SER A 62 17.67 -5.90 34.52
C SER A 62 19.08 -6.46 34.72
N LYS A 63 19.52 -7.37 33.84
CA LYS A 63 20.88 -7.94 33.82
C LYS A 63 21.83 -7.16 32.89
N HIS A 64 21.29 -6.33 31.99
CA HIS A 64 22.04 -5.56 31.00
C HIS A 64 21.60 -4.08 30.98
N LEU A 65 21.89 -3.35 32.06
CA LEU A 65 21.41 -1.96 32.28
C LEU A 65 21.73 -1.00 31.12
N ASN A 66 22.86 -1.18 30.45
CA ASN A 66 23.30 -0.35 29.32
C ASN A 66 22.68 -0.76 27.96
N ALA A 67 21.90 -1.85 27.91
CA ALA A 67 21.30 -2.36 26.67
C ALA A 67 19.92 -1.74 26.36
N SER A 68 19.35 -0.96 27.28
CA SER A 68 18.01 -0.36 27.14
C SER A 68 17.83 0.47 25.87
N GLU A 69 18.89 1.10 25.37
CA GLU A 69 18.86 1.89 24.13
C GLU A 69 18.69 1.03 22.86
N PHE A 70 19.17 -0.22 22.87
CA PHE A 70 19.12 -1.13 21.72
C PHE A 70 17.84 -1.97 21.70
N TYR A 71 17.29 -2.30 22.87
CA TYR A 71 16.12 -3.16 23.04
C TYR A 71 14.84 -2.34 23.29
N LYS A 72 14.59 -1.30 22.47
CA LYS A 72 13.44 -0.39 22.65
C LYS A 72 12.10 -1.12 22.50
N SER A 73 11.91 -1.82 21.38
CA SER A 73 10.64 -2.49 21.07
C SER A 73 10.76 -4.01 21.13
N HIS A 74 9.95 -4.63 21.99
CA HIS A 74 9.82 -6.09 22.07
C HIS A 74 8.97 -6.67 20.93
N LYS A 75 8.46 -5.84 19.99
CA LYS A 75 7.67 -6.27 18.82
C LYS A 75 8.53 -6.54 17.58
N ASN A 76 9.80 -6.16 17.61
CA ASN A 76 10.77 -6.46 16.56
C ASN A 76 11.27 -7.91 16.68
N GLU A 77 11.20 -8.67 15.59
CA GLU A 77 11.55 -10.10 15.56
C GLU A 77 13.03 -10.37 15.85
N SER A 78 13.92 -9.50 15.38
CA SER A 78 15.37 -9.61 15.63
C SER A 78 15.68 -9.37 17.11
N VAL A 79 15.00 -8.40 17.73
CA VAL A 79 15.09 -8.15 19.18
C VAL A 79 14.63 -9.37 19.98
N ARG A 80 13.45 -9.92 19.63
CA ARG A 80 12.91 -11.14 20.24
C ARG A 80 13.88 -12.31 20.14
N SER A 81 14.43 -12.53 18.94
CA SER A 81 15.39 -13.60 18.68
C SER A 81 16.67 -13.46 19.51
N SER A 82 17.17 -12.23 19.68
CA SER A 82 18.37 -12.00 20.52
C SER A 82 18.09 -12.25 22.00
N ILE A 83 16.98 -11.73 22.54
CA ILE A 83 16.57 -11.99 23.92
C ILE A 83 16.42 -13.50 24.16
N GLN A 84 15.76 -14.22 23.24
CA GLN A 84 15.56 -15.66 23.39
C GLN A 84 16.88 -16.43 23.41
N LYS A 85 17.82 -16.11 22.51
CA LYS A 85 19.15 -16.75 22.50
C LYS A 85 19.88 -16.56 23.83
N TRP A 86 19.76 -15.37 24.43
CA TRP A 86 20.34 -15.14 25.76
C TRP A 86 19.64 -16.01 26.82
N LEU A 87 18.30 -16.04 26.84
CA LEU A 87 17.54 -16.87 27.77
C LEU A 87 17.89 -18.36 27.65
N ASP A 88 18.02 -18.87 26.42
CA ASP A 88 18.38 -20.26 26.15
C ASP A 88 19.80 -20.60 26.63
N ASN A 89 20.76 -19.68 26.46
CA ASN A 89 22.15 -19.86 26.89
C ASN A 89 22.33 -19.86 28.41
N GLU A 90 21.47 -19.17 29.15
CA GLU A 90 21.48 -19.21 30.62
C GLU A 90 21.00 -20.58 31.15
N GLY A 91 20.25 -21.34 30.35
CA GLY A 91 19.86 -22.72 30.65
C GLY A 91 18.85 -22.91 31.79
N VAL A 92 18.38 -21.82 32.41
CA VAL A 92 17.43 -21.84 33.54
C VAL A 92 16.02 -21.37 33.18
N TYR A 93 15.84 -20.89 31.95
CA TYR A 93 14.57 -20.33 31.47
C TYR A 93 13.82 -21.36 30.60
N PRO A 94 12.47 -21.29 30.55
CA PRO A 94 11.69 -22.13 29.65
C PRO A 94 12.09 -21.93 28.19
N ALA A 95 12.04 -23.03 27.42
CA ALA A 95 12.24 -22.97 25.97
C ALA A 95 11.17 -22.09 25.29
N LEU A 96 11.53 -21.49 24.15
CA LEU A 96 10.62 -20.68 23.34
C LEU A 96 9.32 -21.43 23.06
N ASP A 97 8.19 -20.73 23.24
CA ASP A 97 6.83 -21.23 23.02
C ASP A 97 6.38 -22.35 23.98
N SER A 98 7.13 -22.64 25.05
CA SER A 98 6.68 -23.54 26.10
C SER A 98 5.36 -23.07 26.74
N SER A 99 4.52 -24.02 27.16
CA SER A 99 3.29 -23.73 27.92
C SER A 99 3.56 -23.01 29.24
N GLU A 100 4.76 -23.19 29.80
CA GLU A 100 5.16 -22.68 31.12
C GLU A 100 5.63 -21.22 31.09
N GLU A 101 5.90 -20.66 29.90
CA GLU A 101 6.47 -19.32 29.74
C GLU A 101 5.67 -18.24 30.48
N TYR A 102 4.35 -18.25 30.37
CA TYR A 102 3.50 -17.21 30.94
C TYR A 102 3.67 -17.11 32.47
N SER A 103 3.40 -18.21 33.18
CA SER A 103 3.46 -18.25 34.64
C SER A 103 4.89 -18.04 35.14
N PHE A 104 5.88 -18.65 34.47
CA PHE A 104 7.28 -18.53 34.84
C PHE A 104 7.79 -17.08 34.72
N TYR A 105 7.61 -16.45 33.56
CA TYR A 105 8.12 -15.10 33.32
C TYR A 105 7.35 -14.03 34.09
N ALA A 106 6.03 -14.20 34.31
CA ALA A 106 5.26 -13.30 35.17
C ALA A 106 5.82 -13.28 36.61
N GLN A 107 6.15 -14.46 37.15
CA GLN A 107 6.72 -14.59 38.48
C GLN A 107 8.17 -14.10 38.55
N MET A 108 8.97 -14.38 37.52
CA MET A 108 10.38 -13.97 37.48
C MET A 108 10.57 -12.47 37.27
N ALA A 109 9.80 -11.85 36.39
CA ALA A 109 9.89 -10.41 36.14
C ALA A 109 9.41 -9.61 37.36
N TYR A 110 8.33 -10.06 38.00
CA TYR A 110 7.75 -9.40 39.18
C TYR A 110 7.50 -10.42 40.30
N PRO A 111 8.51 -10.73 41.14
CA PRO A 111 8.38 -11.71 42.22
C PRO A 111 7.39 -11.29 43.32
N ILE A 112 7.24 -9.99 43.55
CA ILE A 112 6.35 -9.42 44.55
C ILE A 112 4.91 -9.40 44.00
N ALA A 113 3.97 -9.97 44.75
CA ALA A 113 2.58 -10.09 44.32
C ALA A 113 1.92 -8.73 44.03
N ASP A 114 2.19 -7.72 44.85
CA ASP A 114 1.66 -6.36 44.68
C ASP A 114 2.15 -5.67 43.41
N ASP A 115 3.41 -5.86 43.04
CA ASP A 115 3.97 -5.32 41.80
C ASP A 115 3.30 -5.96 40.57
N ARG A 116 3.01 -7.28 40.62
CA ARG A 116 2.20 -7.94 39.58
C ARG A 116 0.81 -7.33 39.48
N ARG A 117 0.12 -7.08 40.61
CA ARG A 117 -1.21 -6.45 40.56
C ARG A 117 -1.14 -5.05 39.97
N LYS A 118 -0.12 -4.26 40.36
CA LYS A 118 0.11 -2.91 39.84
C LYS A 118 0.38 -2.92 38.33
N TYR A 119 1.20 -3.86 37.85
CA TYR A 119 1.46 -4.07 36.43
C TYR A 119 0.15 -4.33 35.66
N PHE A 120 -0.63 -5.34 36.06
CA PHE A 120 -1.90 -5.64 35.40
C PHE A 120 -2.91 -4.50 35.48
N HIS A 121 -3.02 -3.82 36.63
CA HIS A 121 -3.87 -2.64 36.77
C HIS A 121 -3.50 -1.55 35.75
N SER A 122 -2.20 -1.29 35.58
CA SER A 122 -1.71 -0.29 34.63
C SER A 122 -2.02 -0.64 33.16
N LEU A 123 -2.14 -1.94 32.83
CA LEU A 123 -2.51 -2.38 31.48
C LEU A 123 -3.96 -2.04 31.11
N PHE A 124 -4.86 -2.00 32.09
CA PHE A 124 -6.30 -1.84 31.88
C PHE A 124 -6.80 -0.42 32.18
N GLU A 125 -5.98 0.41 32.82
CA GLU A 125 -6.32 1.78 33.19
C GLU A 125 -6.61 2.65 31.95
N ASN A 126 -7.71 3.39 31.98
CA ASN A 126 -8.17 4.29 30.91
C ASN A 126 -8.40 3.62 29.54
N LYS A 127 -8.63 2.30 29.51
CA LYS A 127 -8.96 1.56 28.28
C LYS A 127 -10.47 1.54 28.06
N GLU A 128 -10.91 1.75 26.84
CA GLU A 128 -12.33 1.70 26.46
C GLU A 128 -12.61 0.50 25.54
N PRO A 129 -13.78 -0.14 25.65
CA PRO A 129 -14.14 -1.25 24.78
C PRO A 129 -14.32 -0.78 23.34
N TYR A 130 -13.62 -1.47 22.45
CA TYR A 130 -13.71 -1.21 21.01
C TYR A 130 -14.91 -1.95 20.37
N ILE A 131 -15.00 -1.94 19.02
CA ILE A 131 -16.19 -2.33 18.27
C ILE A 131 -16.62 -3.80 18.47
N GLY A 132 -15.68 -4.74 18.61
CA GLY A 132 -15.99 -6.17 18.77
C GLY A 132 -16.87 -6.44 19.99
N TYR A 133 -16.59 -5.77 21.12
CA TYR A 133 -17.39 -5.88 22.34
C TYR A 133 -18.81 -5.30 22.16
N LYS A 134 -18.95 -4.21 21.39
CA LYS A 134 -20.26 -3.60 21.11
C LYS A 134 -21.09 -4.50 20.20
N ALA A 135 -20.47 -5.10 19.18
CA ALA A 135 -21.10 -6.10 18.30
C ALA A 135 -21.51 -7.36 19.07
N LEU A 136 -20.66 -7.84 19.99
CA LEU A 136 -20.98 -8.95 20.90
C LEU A 136 -22.23 -8.66 21.74
N CYS A 137 -22.33 -7.47 22.34
CA CYS A 137 -23.50 -7.06 23.11
C CYS A 137 -24.76 -6.90 22.23
N LEU A 138 -24.61 -6.50 20.96
CA LEU A 138 -25.72 -6.45 20.01
C LEU A 138 -26.26 -7.85 19.70
N LEU A 139 -25.39 -8.84 19.50
CA LEU A 139 -25.79 -10.24 19.33
C LEU A 139 -26.48 -10.79 20.58
N ALA A 140 -25.99 -10.43 21.78
CA ALA A 140 -26.63 -10.79 23.05
C ALA A 140 -28.05 -10.20 23.19
N LYS A 141 -28.25 -8.93 22.81
CA LYS A 141 -29.59 -8.31 22.77
C LYS A 141 -30.59 -9.03 21.87
N ASN A 142 -30.10 -9.67 20.81
CA ASN A 142 -30.91 -10.43 19.87
C ASN A 142 -31.07 -11.90 20.30
N ASP A 143 -30.77 -12.24 21.56
CA ASP A 143 -30.96 -13.57 22.15
C ASP A 143 -30.04 -14.67 21.59
N ILE A 144 -29.04 -14.30 20.77
CA ILE A 144 -28.11 -15.23 20.11
C ILE A 144 -26.99 -15.64 21.08
N ILE A 145 -26.42 -14.68 21.79
CA ILE A 145 -25.32 -14.91 22.75
C ILE A 145 -25.87 -14.84 24.19
N LYS A 146 -25.59 -15.87 24.98
CA LYS A 146 -26.11 -15.96 26.37
C LYS A 146 -25.05 -15.77 27.45
N SER A 147 -23.81 -16.13 27.14
CA SER A 147 -22.72 -16.07 28.11
C SER A 147 -21.38 -15.80 27.44
N VAL A 148 -20.57 -15.04 28.15
CA VAL A 148 -19.18 -14.76 27.82
C VAL A 148 -18.32 -15.32 28.95
N TRP A 149 -17.56 -16.34 28.63
CA TRP A 149 -16.52 -16.91 29.46
C TRP A 149 -15.22 -16.18 29.13
N THR A 150 -14.43 -15.79 30.12
CA THR A 150 -13.21 -15.03 29.83
C THR A 150 -12.07 -15.32 30.79
N THR A 151 -10.86 -15.33 30.23
CA THR A 151 -9.61 -15.33 30.98
C THR A 151 -9.07 -13.90 31.17
N ASN A 152 -9.81 -12.87 30.74
CA ASN A 152 -9.35 -11.48 30.76
C ASN A 152 -9.67 -10.80 32.10
N PHE A 153 -8.76 -9.94 32.53
CA PHE A 153 -8.90 -9.16 33.77
C PHE A 153 -9.43 -7.73 33.53
N ASP A 154 -9.77 -7.37 32.29
CA ASP A 154 -10.02 -5.98 31.88
C ASP A 154 -11.44 -5.45 32.14
N GLY A 155 -12.40 -6.34 32.38
CA GLY A 155 -13.81 -5.98 32.61
C GLY A 155 -14.53 -5.33 31.41
N LEU A 156 -13.96 -5.38 30.20
CA LEU A 156 -14.51 -4.70 29.02
C LEU A 156 -15.89 -5.23 28.62
N THR A 157 -16.11 -6.55 28.73
CA THR A 157 -17.42 -7.18 28.45
C THR A 157 -18.53 -6.59 29.32
N VAL A 158 -18.28 -6.49 30.63
CA VAL A 158 -19.26 -5.99 31.61
C VAL A 158 -19.57 -4.53 31.35
N ARG A 159 -18.53 -3.71 31.18
CA ARG A 159 -18.69 -2.28 30.88
C ARG A 159 -19.51 -2.07 29.61
N THR A 160 -19.22 -2.85 28.56
CA THR A 160 -19.95 -2.73 27.29
C THR A 160 -21.39 -3.21 27.39
N ALA A 161 -21.65 -4.27 28.16
CA ALA A 161 -23.00 -4.75 28.41
C ALA A 161 -23.85 -3.66 29.09
N PHE A 162 -23.29 -3.01 30.12
CA PHE A 162 -23.93 -1.88 30.81
C PHE A 162 -24.18 -0.69 29.85
N GLN A 163 -23.16 -0.28 29.08
CA GLN A 163 -23.29 0.76 28.05
C GLN A 163 -24.33 0.41 26.97
N SER A 164 -24.56 -0.89 26.76
CA SER A 164 -25.54 -1.41 25.82
C SER A 164 -26.93 -1.63 26.45
N ASN A 165 -27.23 -1.20 27.67
CA ASN A 165 -28.52 -1.49 28.34
C ASN A 165 -28.81 -3.01 28.51
N LEU A 166 -27.76 -3.83 28.60
CA LEU A 166 -27.86 -5.19 29.14
C LEU A 166 -27.51 -5.15 30.62
N THR A 167 -28.06 -6.08 31.40
CA THR A 167 -27.65 -6.28 32.80
C THR A 167 -26.52 -7.31 32.83
N PRO A 168 -25.24 -6.90 32.96
CA PRO A 168 -24.16 -7.87 33.10
C PRO A 168 -24.30 -8.58 34.44
N ILE A 169 -24.19 -9.90 34.43
CA ILE A 169 -24.03 -10.65 35.68
C ILE A 169 -22.63 -11.22 35.74
N GLU A 170 -21.79 -10.57 36.55
CA GLU A 170 -20.43 -11.02 36.85
C GLU A 170 -20.47 -12.26 37.74
N ILE A 171 -19.77 -13.29 37.27
CA ILE A 171 -19.54 -14.54 37.98
C ILE A 171 -18.04 -14.76 38.05
N THR A 172 -17.51 -14.91 39.25
CA THR A 172 -16.11 -15.17 39.55
C THR A 172 -16.00 -16.44 40.39
N LEU A 173 -14.77 -16.90 40.66
CA LEU A 173 -14.52 -18.02 41.56
C LEU A 173 -15.15 -17.81 42.95
N ASP A 174 -15.21 -16.57 43.44
CA ASP A 174 -15.72 -16.23 44.77
C ASP A 174 -17.26 -16.29 44.86
N ASN A 175 -17.98 -16.38 43.74
CA ASN A 175 -19.45 -16.38 43.72
C ASN A 175 -20.07 -17.35 42.72
N ALA A 176 -19.40 -18.49 42.46
CA ALA A 176 -19.77 -19.49 41.46
C ALA A 176 -21.23 -19.98 41.54
N ASP A 177 -21.86 -19.98 42.72
CA ASP A 177 -23.28 -20.33 42.90
C ASP A 177 -24.23 -19.49 42.05
N ARG A 178 -23.80 -18.30 41.62
CA ARG A 178 -24.51 -17.43 40.69
C ARG A 178 -24.75 -18.05 39.32
N LEU A 179 -24.06 -19.14 38.96
CA LEU A 179 -24.31 -19.89 37.73
C LEU A 179 -25.70 -20.56 37.73
N PHE A 180 -26.25 -20.87 38.91
CA PHE A 180 -27.56 -21.51 39.06
C PHE A 180 -28.70 -20.48 39.09
N ARG A 181 -28.95 -19.85 37.94
CA ARG A 181 -30.05 -18.87 37.77
C ARG A 181 -30.86 -19.12 36.50
N ASN A 182 -32.10 -18.63 36.50
CA ASN A 182 -32.93 -18.59 35.30
C ASN A 182 -32.31 -17.66 34.25
N GLN A 183 -32.30 -18.09 32.99
CA GLN A 183 -31.80 -17.26 31.89
C GLN A 183 -32.79 -16.14 31.54
N SER A 184 -32.32 -14.90 31.56
CA SER A 184 -33.08 -13.72 31.12
C SER A 184 -32.61 -13.23 29.75
N LYS A 185 -33.53 -12.71 28.93
CA LYS A 185 -33.20 -12.10 27.63
C LYS A 185 -32.51 -10.74 27.75
N ARG A 186 -32.52 -10.13 28.94
CA ARG A 186 -31.90 -8.82 29.22
C ARG A 186 -30.58 -8.92 29.99
N GLU A 187 -30.17 -10.14 30.32
CA GLU A 187 -28.95 -10.40 31.08
C GLU A 187 -27.86 -10.96 30.17
N LEU A 188 -26.61 -10.58 30.44
CA LEU A 188 -25.44 -11.22 29.85
C LEU A 188 -24.59 -11.80 30.98
N LEU A 189 -24.44 -13.12 31.00
CA LEU A 189 -23.55 -13.78 31.96
C LEU A 189 -22.10 -13.52 31.54
N SER A 190 -21.31 -12.90 32.42
CA SER A 190 -19.88 -12.67 32.24
C SER A 190 -19.12 -13.47 33.28
N ILE A 191 -18.50 -14.57 32.85
CA ILE A 191 -17.93 -15.60 33.71
C ILE A 191 -16.41 -15.53 33.62
N SER A 192 -15.78 -15.10 34.71
CA SER A 192 -14.31 -15.03 34.82
C SER A 192 -13.76 -16.39 35.26
N LEU A 193 -12.86 -16.94 34.45
CA LEU A 193 -12.23 -18.25 34.68
C LEU A 193 -11.03 -18.17 35.64
N HIS A 194 -10.64 -16.96 36.08
CA HIS A 194 -9.58 -16.70 37.06
C HIS A 194 -10.12 -15.83 38.22
N GLY A 195 -9.33 -15.69 39.30
CA GLY A 195 -9.66 -14.78 40.42
C GLY A 195 -9.66 -13.31 39.97
N ASP A 196 -10.54 -12.48 40.56
CA ASP A 196 -10.59 -11.05 40.26
C ASP A 196 -9.42 -10.32 40.95
N TYR A 197 -8.67 -9.52 40.18
CA TYR A 197 -7.60 -8.68 40.74
C TYR A 197 -8.10 -7.69 41.80
N LYS A 198 -9.41 -7.37 41.79
CA LYS A 198 -10.06 -6.42 42.69
C LYS A 198 -10.40 -6.98 44.07
N TYR A 199 -10.57 -8.30 44.23
CA TYR A 199 -11.20 -8.86 45.45
C TYR A 199 -10.41 -9.97 46.16
N SER A 200 -9.33 -10.54 45.60
CA SER A 200 -8.45 -11.50 46.30
C SER A 200 -7.07 -11.69 45.63
N THR A 201 -6.21 -12.57 46.18
CA THR A 201 -4.85 -12.86 45.71
C THR A 201 -4.82 -13.27 44.23
N LEU A 202 -4.13 -12.50 43.38
CA LEU A 202 -3.92 -12.81 41.96
C LEU A 202 -3.24 -14.19 41.82
N LYS A 203 -4.00 -15.18 41.34
CA LYS A 203 -3.55 -16.57 41.17
C LYS A 203 -2.79 -16.73 39.85
N ASN A 204 -1.50 -16.39 39.84
CA ASN A 204 -0.64 -16.42 38.65
C ASN A 204 0.42 -17.53 38.69
N THR A 205 0.38 -18.42 39.69
CA THR A 205 1.32 -19.54 39.84
C THR A 205 0.63 -20.89 39.58
N GLU A 206 1.39 -21.88 39.09
CA GLU A 206 0.85 -23.24 38.81
C GLU A 206 0.13 -23.84 40.02
N LYS A 207 0.68 -23.65 41.24
CA LYS A 207 0.10 -24.19 42.49
C LYS A 207 -1.22 -23.55 42.90
N GLU A 208 -1.50 -22.33 42.47
CA GLU A 208 -2.75 -21.61 42.81
C GLU A 208 -3.88 -21.94 41.83
N LEU A 209 -3.56 -22.22 40.57
CA LEU A 209 -4.49 -22.62 39.50
C LEU A 209 -5.13 -24.00 39.75
N ASP A 210 -4.36 -24.96 40.28
CA ASP A 210 -4.79 -26.35 40.46
C ASP A 210 -5.92 -26.59 41.51
N SER A 211 -6.21 -25.61 42.39
CA SER A 211 -6.91 -25.89 43.65
C SER A 211 -8.46 -25.78 43.67
N GLN A 212 -9.14 -25.40 42.58
CA GLN A 212 -10.62 -25.24 42.56
C GLN A 212 -11.29 -25.64 41.22
N ASP A 213 -10.63 -26.49 40.44
CA ASP A 213 -11.00 -26.84 39.05
C ASP A 213 -12.38 -27.54 38.92
N GLY A 214 -12.74 -28.43 39.85
CA GLY A 214 -13.85 -29.39 39.66
C GLY A 214 -15.24 -28.79 39.36
N THR A 215 -15.68 -27.78 40.12
CA THR A 215 -17.03 -27.21 40.00
C THR A 215 -17.22 -26.43 38.69
N PHE A 216 -16.18 -25.69 38.27
CA PHE A 216 -16.22 -24.92 37.02
C PHE A 216 -16.14 -25.84 35.80
N SER A 217 -15.28 -26.87 35.81
CA SER A 217 -15.21 -27.86 34.72
C SER A 217 -16.54 -28.61 34.56
N GLU A 218 -17.18 -28.98 35.67
CA GLU A 218 -18.48 -29.63 35.64
C GLU A 218 -19.56 -28.72 35.03
N HIS A 219 -19.61 -27.44 35.45
CA HIS A 219 -20.57 -26.49 34.92
C HIS A 219 -20.32 -26.17 33.44
N LEU A 220 -19.06 -25.99 33.04
CA LEU A 220 -18.68 -25.76 31.63
C LEU A 220 -19.21 -26.91 30.74
N GLY A 221 -19.05 -28.14 31.21
CA GLY A 221 -19.59 -29.34 30.55
C GLY A 221 -21.11 -29.35 30.47
N ASN A 222 -21.78 -29.14 31.61
CA ASN A 222 -23.25 -29.17 31.68
C ASN A 222 -23.89 -28.02 30.86
N TYR A 223 -23.29 -26.84 30.86
CA TYR A 223 -23.81 -25.67 30.18
C TYR A 223 -23.74 -25.79 28.65
N HIS A 224 -22.69 -26.44 28.13
CA HIS A 224 -22.43 -26.63 26.70
C HIS A 224 -22.88 -27.99 26.17
N VAL A 225 -23.74 -28.72 26.88
CA VAL A 225 -24.36 -29.96 26.35
C VAL A 225 -25.14 -29.65 25.07
N ASP A 226 -25.90 -28.56 25.05
CA ASP A 226 -26.82 -28.17 23.97
C ASP A 226 -26.48 -26.80 23.34
N LYS A 227 -25.42 -26.12 23.81
CA LYS A 227 -25.02 -24.78 23.36
C LYS A 227 -23.70 -24.82 22.62
N ASN A 228 -23.59 -23.99 21.59
CA ASN A 228 -22.37 -23.85 20.82
C ASN A 228 -21.39 -22.93 21.55
N LEU A 229 -20.09 -23.27 21.53
CA LEU A 229 -19.02 -22.44 22.06
C LEU A 229 -18.15 -21.91 20.93
N ILE A 230 -17.96 -20.58 20.91
CA ILE A 230 -17.01 -19.91 20.03
C ILE A 230 -15.84 -19.43 20.89
N VAL A 231 -14.67 -20.00 20.66
CA VAL A 231 -13.42 -19.59 21.33
C VAL A 231 -12.70 -18.59 20.42
N ILE A 232 -12.36 -17.41 20.92
CA ILE A 232 -11.63 -16.39 20.15
C ILE A 232 -10.69 -15.57 21.03
N GLY A 233 -9.50 -15.24 20.49
CA GLY A 233 -8.47 -14.48 21.21
C GLY A 233 -7.78 -15.25 22.34
N TYR A 234 -8.05 -16.55 22.47
CA TYR A 234 -7.42 -17.45 23.44
C TYR A 234 -6.45 -18.41 22.73
N SER A 235 -5.26 -18.60 23.31
CA SER A 235 -4.16 -19.36 22.67
C SER A 235 -4.17 -20.86 23.00
N GLY A 236 -4.94 -21.30 23.99
CA GLY A 236 -4.98 -22.70 24.42
C GLY A 236 -3.81 -23.14 25.29
N ARG A 237 -3.05 -22.21 25.90
CA ARG A 237 -1.84 -22.54 26.68
C ARG A 237 -2.11 -23.00 28.12
N ASP A 238 -3.26 -22.68 28.70
CA ASP A 238 -3.61 -23.12 30.07
C ASP A 238 -4.06 -24.58 30.05
N LYS A 239 -3.25 -25.46 30.65
CA LYS A 239 -3.50 -26.91 30.71
C LYS A 239 -4.78 -27.27 31.48
N SER A 240 -5.10 -26.54 32.55
CA SER A 240 -6.29 -26.78 33.37
C SER A 240 -7.57 -26.43 32.59
N LEU A 241 -7.59 -25.26 31.93
CA LEU A 241 -8.72 -24.87 31.09
C LEU A 241 -8.88 -25.77 29.85
N MET A 242 -7.77 -26.14 29.19
CA MET A 242 -7.82 -27.06 28.05
C MET A 242 -8.33 -28.44 28.44
N LYS A 243 -7.92 -28.96 29.60
CA LYS A 243 -8.46 -30.19 30.18
C LYS A 243 -9.96 -30.05 30.46
N SER A 244 -10.38 -28.95 31.07
CA SER A 244 -11.80 -28.66 31.35
C SER A 244 -12.63 -28.60 30.05
N LEU A 245 -12.12 -27.98 28.99
CA LEU A 245 -12.76 -27.96 27.67
C LEU A 245 -12.84 -29.37 27.06
N ASN A 246 -11.77 -30.16 27.16
CA ASN A 246 -11.75 -31.53 26.69
C ASN A 246 -12.79 -32.39 27.43
N ASP A 247 -12.83 -32.31 28.76
CA ASP A 247 -13.79 -33.05 29.59
C ASP A 247 -15.24 -32.58 29.34
N ALA A 248 -15.45 -31.29 29.07
CA ALA A 248 -16.75 -30.72 28.72
C ALA A 248 -17.27 -31.20 27.35
N PHE A 249 -16.41 -31.25 26.34
CA PHE A 249 -16.79 -31.56 24.95
C PHE A 249 -16.61 -33.03 24.57
N THR A 250 -16.06 -33.88 25.44
CA THR A 250 -16.10 -35.35 25.29
C THR A 250 -17.32 -35.99 25.94
N LYS A 251 -18.05 -35.24 26.80
CA LYS A 251 -19.39 -35.64 27.27
C LYS A 251 -20.39 -35.62 26.10
N ARG A 252 -21.31 -36.59 26.11
CA ARG A 252 -22.39 -36.70 25.12
C ARG A 252 -23.25 -35.43 25.12
N GLY A 253 -23.37 -34.79 23.96
CA GLY A 253 -24.11 -33.55 23.77
C GLY A 253 -24.19 -33.17 22.29
N THR A 254 -24.95 -32.15 21.97
CA THR A 254 -25.13 -31.62 20.60
C THR A 254 -24.45 -30.26 20.38
N GLY A 255 -23.95 -29.62 21.45
CA GLY A 255 -23.24 -28.35 21.33
C GLY A 255 -21.96 -28.46 20.50
N ARG A 256 -21.74 -27.51 19.60
CA ARG A 256 -20.56 -27.45 18.71
C ARG A 256 -19.43 -26.64 19.32
N LEU A 257 -18.19 -27.00 19.00
CA LEU A 257 -17.00 -26.21 19.33
C LEU A 257 -16.44 -25.53 18.08
N TYR A 258 -16.44 -24.20 18.06
CA TYR A 258 -15.79 -23.39 17.05
C TYR A 258 -14.56 -22.72 17.65
N TRP A 259 -13.37 -23.11 17.19
CA TRP A 259 -12.11 -22.50 17.60
C TRP A 259 -11.65 -21.48 16.56
N CYS A 260 -11.85 -20.19 16.83
CA CYS A 260 -11.44 -19.09 15.96
C CYS A 260 -9.99 -18.69 16.29
N GLY A 261 -9.04 -19.24 15.52
CA GLY A 261 -7.64 -18.89 15.62
C GLY A 261 -7.26 -17.70 14.74
N TYR A 262 -6.17 -17.02 15.08
CA TYR A 262 -5.62 -15.94 14.27
C TYR A 262 -4.74 -16.53 13.16
N GLY A 263 -5.27 -16.60 11.93
CA GLY A 263 -4.64 -17.30 10.80
C GLY A 263 -4.68 -18.84 10.89
N ASP A 264 -3.97 -19.50 9.99
CA ASP A 264 -4.12 -20.96 9.75
C ASP A 264 -3.29 -21.87 10.67
N LYS A 265 -2.46 -21.32 11.55
CA LYS A 265 -1.58 -22.12 12.42
C LYS A 265 -2.36 -22.61 13.65
N ILE A 266 -2.70 -23.89 13.67
CA ILE A 266 -3.28 -24.56 14.84
C ILE A 266 -2.18 -24.99 15.82
N ASN A 267 -2.40 -24.76 17.12
CA ASN A 267 -1.51 -25.26 18.18
C ASN A 267 -1.79 -26.74 18.46
N THR A 268 -0.77 -27.48 18.89
CA THR A 268 -0.86 -28.93 19.13
C THR A 268 -1.98 -29.29 20.11
N GLU A 269 -2.12 -28.53 21.19
CA GLU A 269 -3.13 -28.72 22.23
C GLU A 269 -4.55 -28.49 21.69
N VAL A 270 -4.70 -27.53 20.76
CA VAL A 270 -5.98 -27.22 20.11
C VAL A 270 -6.32 -28.30 19.07
N GLU A 271 -5.32 -28.76 18.31
CA GLU A 271 -5.49 -29.88 17.39
C GLU A 271 -5.93 -31.14 18.13
N GLU A 272 -5.27 -31.47 19.24
CA GLU A 272 -5.61 -32.60 20.08
C GLU A 272 -7.03 -32.48 20.65
N LEU A 273 -7.41 -31.31 21.19
CA LEU A 273 -8.77 -31.03 21.66
C LEU A 273 -9.80 -31.30 20.55
N ILE A 274 -9.61 -30.74 19.35
CA ILE A 274 -10.58 -30.91 18.24
C ILE A 274 -10.67 -32.38 17.82
N ARG A 275 -9.55 -33.11 17.77
CA ARG A 275 -9.53 -34.55 17.45
C ARG A 275 -10.26 -35.37 18.51
N ASN A 276 -10.03 -35.08 19.80
CA ASN A 276 -10.68 -35.77 20.91
C ASN A 276 -12.20 -35.54 20.89
N VAL A 277 -12.63 -34.31 20.66
CA VAL A 277 -14.07 -33.95 20.59
C VAL A 277 -14.76 -34.65 19.41
N ARG A 278 -14.12 -34.69 18.24
CA ARG A 278 -14.63 -35.43 17.07
C ARG A 278 -14.71 -36.93 17.32
N THR A 279 -13.69 -37.51 17.96
CA THR A 279 -13.65 -38.93 18.32
C THR A 279 -14.75 -39.30 19.32
N ALA A 280 -15.10 -38.38 20.23
CA ALA A 280 -16.23 -38.53 21.16
C ALA A 280 -17.61 -38.34 20.49
N GLY A 281 -17.66 -38.05 19.19
CA GLY A 281 -18.90 -37.94 18.40
C GLY A 281 -19.54 -36.55 18.40
N ARG A 282 -18.80 -35.50 18.78
CA ARG A 282 -19.26 -34.09 18.72
C ARG A 282 -18.54 -33.33 17.61
N GLU A 283 -19.22 -32.31 17.08
CA GLU A 283 -18.66 -31.48 16.02
C GLU A 283 -17.73 -30.39 16.60
N ALA A 284 -16.49 -30.36 16.10
CA ALA A 284 -15.50 -29.34 16.45
C ALA A 284 -14.73 -28.90 15.21
N PHE A 285 -14.46 -27.60 15.09
CA PHE A 285 -13.80 -27.02 13.92
C PHE A 285 -12.78 -25.96 14.32
N TYR A 286 -11.67 -25.91 13.59
CA TYR A 286 -10.77 -24.77 13.59
C TYR A 286 -11.13 -23.81 12.47
N ILE A 287 -11.22 -22.52 12.78
CA ILE A 287 -11.57 -21.44 11.84
C ILE A 287 -10.43 -20.43 11.84
N SER A 288 -9.86 -20.20 10.66
CA SER A 288 -8.89 -19.13 10.44
C SER A 288 -9.63 -17.79 10.40
N THR A 289 -9.27 -16.88 11.29
CA THR A 289 -9.90 -15.56 11.43
C THR A 289 -8.87 -14.42 11.44
N ASP A 290 -9.34 -13.22 11.10
CA ASP A 290 -8.52 -12.00 10.96
C ASP A 290 -8.45 -11.14 12.24
N GLY A 291 -9.00 -11.65 13.36
CA GLY A 291 -9.10 -10.93 14.63
C GLY A 291 -10.52 -10.83 15.18
N PHE A 292 -10.64 -10.45 16.46
CA PHE A 292 -11.91 -10.41 17.19
C PHE A 292 -12.92 -9.42 16.60
N ASP A 293 -12.51 -8.16 16.40
CA ASP A 293 -13.41 -7.11 15.91
C ASP A 293 -14.05 -7.47 14.57
N LYS A 294 -13.25 -7.85 13.57
CA LYS A 294 -13.72 -8.19 12.23
C LYS A 294 -14.64 -9.40 12.26
N THR A 295 -14.25 -10.46 12.98
CA THR A 295 -15.07 -11.67 13.14
C THR A 295 -16.44 -11.35 13.72
N LEU A 296 -16.49 -10.54 14.78
CA LEU A 296 -17.76 -10.18 15.42
C LEU A 296 -18.63 -9.29 14.53
N ILE A 297 -18.02 -8.41 13.73
CA ILE A 297 -18.75 -7.60 12.75
C ILE A 297 -19.35 -8.48 11.64
N ASP A 298 -18.58 -9.41 11.09
CA ASP A 298 -19.06 -10.30 10.02
C ASP A 298 -20.13 -11.28 10.53
N LEU A 299 -19.96 -11.82 11.74
CA LEU A 299 -20.98 -12.64 12.41
C LEU A 299 -22.26 -11.84 12.65
N SER A 300 -22.14 -10.59 13.12
CA SER A 300 -23.30 -9.71 13.33
C SER A 300 -24.02 -9.38 12.02
N LYS A 301 -23.28 -9.05 10.96
CA LYS A 301 -23.87 -8.80 9.63
C LYS A 301 -24.59 -10.04 9.10
N SER A 302 -23.94 -11.21 9.16
CA SER A 302 -24.48 -12.48 8.68
C SER A 302 -25.74 -12.89 9.44
N ALA A 303 -25.72 -12.81 10.78
CA ALA A 303 -26.84 -13.21 11.63
C ALA A 303 -28.03 -12.24 11.58
N LEU A 304 -27.81 -10.94 11.33
CA LEU A 304 -28.83 -9.89 11.39
C LEU A 304 -29.27 -9.37 10.02
N GLU A 305 -28.84 -10.00 8.92
CA GLU A 305 -29.17 -9.60 7.55
C GLU A 305 -30.68 -9.46 7.31
N ASP A 306 -31.46 -10.37 7.89
CA ASP A 306 -32.93 -10.43 7.74
C ASP A 306 -33.68 -9.52 8.74
N ASN A 307 -32.97 -8.82 9.66
CA ASN A 307 -33.55 -7.92 10.66
C ASN A 307 -33.07 -6.48 10.46
N SER A 308 -33.88 -5.69 9.73
CA SER A 308 -33.56 -4.30 9.36
C SER A 308 -33.24 -3.40 10.56
N MET A 309 -34.00 -3.50 11.66
CA MET A 309 -33.79 -2.68 12.86
C MET A 309 -32.46 -2.99 13.58
N SER A 310 -32.10 -4.27 13.67
CA SER A 310 -30.84 -4.70 14.27
C SER A 310 -29.64 -4.40 13.37
N LEU A 311 -29.82 -4.46 12.04
CA LEU A 311 -28.80 -4.04 11.07
C LEU A 311 -28.60 -2.52 11.09
N GLU A 312 -29.66 -1.73 11.23
CA GLU A 312 -29.57 -0.29 11.47
C GLU A 312 -28.87 0.02 12.80
N SER A 313 -29.14 -0.75 13.85
CA SER A 313 -28.44 -0.64 15.13
C SER A 313 -26.94 -0.94 14.98
N LEU A 314 -26.56 -2.00 14.28
CA LEU A 314 -25.16 -2.30 13.96
C LEU A 314 -24.51 -1.15 13.18
N ASN A 315 -25.18 -0.67 12.13
CA ASN A 315 -24.73 0.47 11.34
C ASN A 315 -24.63 1.75 12.19
N SER A 316 -25.50 1.94 13.18
CA SER A 316 -25.44 3.08 14.10
C SER A 316 -24.25 2.97 15.05
N ILE A 317 -23.95 1.78 15.59
CA ILE A 317 -22.74 1.54 16.40
C ILE A 317 -21.48 1.83 15.56
N LEU A 318 -21.49 1.43 14.29
CA LEU A 318 -20.41 1.74 13.34
C LEU A 318 -20.38 3.22 12.95
N LYS A 319 -21.52 3.95 12.99
CA LYS A 319 -21.65 5.38 12.63
C LYS A 319 -21.50 6.35 13.79
N LEU A 320 -21.67 5.94 15.06
CA LEU A 320 -21.68 6.80 16.27
C LEU A 320 -20.34 7.53 16.54
N ALA A 321 -19.31 7.29 15.72
CA ALA A 321 -18.11 8.12 15.65
C ALA A 321 -18.29 9.43 14.84
N ASN A 322 -19.48 9.70 14.28
CA ASN A 322 -19.74 10.84 13.40
C ASN A 322 -20.55 11.94 14.10
N ASN A 323 -19.92 13.09 14.35
CA ASN A 323 -20.49 14.41 14.07
C ASN A 323 -19.40 15.49 14.08
N GLU A 324 -18.17 15.15 13.68
CA GLU A 324 -17.21 16.19 13.29
C GLU A 324 -17.39 16.43 11.79
N GLU A 325 -17.57 17.69 11.40
CA GLU A 325 -17.58 18.10 10.00
C GLU A 325 -16.34 17.54 9.30
N LEU A 326 -16.46 17.18 8.02
CA LEU A 326 -15.32 16.78 7.19
C LEU A 326 -14.27 17.90 7.21
N SER A 327 -13.30 17.82 8.13
CA SER A 327 -12.32 18.87 8.30
C SER A 327 -11.27 18.73 7.19
N LYS A 328 -11.31 19.68 6.27
CA LYS A 328 -10.44 19.71 5.10
C LYS A 328 -9.92 21.12 4.91
N ILE A 329 -8.70 21.37 5.37
CA ILE A 329 -8.07 22.68 5.27
C ILE A 329 -7.52 22.90 3.86
N GLU A 330 -7.65 24.12 3.34
CA GLU A 330 -7.10 24.51 2.05
C GLU A 330 -5.56 24.52 2.09
N PHE A 331 -4.93 24.07 1.00
CA PHE A 331 -3.50 24.22 0.84
C PHE A 331 -3.11 25.70 0.75
N SER A 332 -2.14 26.09 1.57
CA SER A 332 -1.58 27.43 1.58
C SER A 332 -0.05 27.37 1.67
N GLN A 333 0.61 28.35 1.06
CA GLN A 333 2.05 28.56 1.14
C GLN A 333 2.33 30.06 1.29
N SER A 334 3.21 30.42 2.23
CA SER A 334 3.64 31.80 2.46
C SER A 334 4.77 32.17 1.49
N ILE A 335 4.41 32.69 0.31
CA ILE A 335 5.37 33.07 -0.72
C ILE A 335 5.58 34.58 -0.69
N THR A 336 6.75 35.01 -0.24
CA THR A 336 7.07 36.44 -0.02
C THR A 336 8.01 37.03 -1.07
N ARG A 337 8.70 36.19 -1.85
CA ARG A 337 9.66 36.59 -2.88
C ARG A 337 9.66 35.63 -4.08
N THR A 338 10.27 36.07 -5.17
CA THR A 338 10.49 35.27 -6.38
C THR A 338 11.98 35.05 -6.59
N ASP A 339 12.41 33.78 -6.54
CA ASP A 339 13.81 33.38 -6.66
C ASP A 339 14.09 32.67 -8.01
N LYS A 340 13.09 31.98 -8.56
CA LYS A 340 13.14 31.29 -9.86
C LYS A 340 11.86 31.51 -10.66
N TYR A 341 11.99 31.37 -11.98
CA TYR A 341 10.89 31.46 -12.95
C TYR A 341 10.77 30.16 -13.72
N LEU A 342 9.54 29.75 -14.01
CA LEU A 342 9.24 28.59 -14.85
C LEU A 342 8.29 28.98 -15.97
N LYS A 343 8.51 28.42 -17.15
CA LYS A 343 7.62 28.57 -18.32
C LYS A 343 6.84 27.28 -18.51
N SER A 344 5.51 27.34 -18.58
CA SER A 344 4.68 26.16 -18.84
C SER A 344 4.41 25.94 -20.32
N ASN A 345 3.86 24.77 -20.65
CA ASN A 345 3.27 24.46 -21.97
C ASN A 345 1.76 24.78 -22.05
N LEU A 346 1.24 25.60 -21.12
CA LEU A 346 -0.19 25.83 -20.93
C LEU A 346 -0.62 27.19 -21.49
N HIS A 347 -1.56 27.18 -22.43
CA HIS A 347 -2.17 28.39 -23.01
C HIS A 347 -3.57 28.60 -22.44
N ALA A 348 -3.90 29.81 -22.02
CA ALA A 348 -5.24 30.10 -21.49
C ALA A 348 -6.32 29.92 -22.58
N ILE A 349 -7.41 29.22 -22.26
CA ILE A 349 -8.57 29.00 -23.14
C ILE A 349 -9.89 29.33 -22.44
N VAL A 350 -10.73 30.12 -23.12
CA VAL A 350 -12.13 30.37 -22.75
C VAL A 350 -13.02 29.53 -23.65
N PHE A 351 -13.96 28.81 -23.02
CA PHE A 351 -14.92 27.92 -23.68
C PHE A 351 -16.25 28.63 -23.95
N PRO A 352 -17.06 28.15 -24.92
CA PRO A 352 -18.42 28.62 -25.10
C PRO A 352 -19.26 28.35 -23.85
N LYS A 353 -20.23 29.23 -23.60
CA LYS A 353 -21.12 29.16 -22.42
C LYS A 353 -22.33 28.25 -22.62
N GLU A 354 -22.60 27.86 -23.86
CA GLU A 354 -23.76 27.06 -24.23
C GLU A 354 -23.41 26.11 -25.37
N ILE A 355 -24.16 25.01 -25.47
CA ILE A 355 -24.07 23.99 -26.53
C ILE A 355 -25.46 23.47 -26.89
N PHE A 356 -25.58 22.72 -27.99
CA PHE A 356 -26.84 22.04 -28.31
C PHE A 356 -26.96 20.70 -27.59
N GLN A 357 -28.19 20.34 -27.20
CA GLN A 357 -28.58 19.06 -26.61
C GLN A 357 -29.84 18.53 -27.32
N PHE A 358 -29.86 17.23 -27.63
CA PHE A 358 -31.01 16.53 -28.21
C PHE A 358 -30.90 15.01 -28.00
N GLU A 359 -31.95 14.27 -28.33
CA GLU A 359 -31.99 12.80 -28.28
C GLU A 359 -32.08 12.21 -29.70
N VAL A 360 -31.39 11.08 -29.91
CA VAL A 360 -31.41 10.34 -31.17
C VAL A 360 -31.61 8.85 -30.96
N GLU A 361 -32.13 8.19 -31.98
CA GLU A 361 -32.18 6.74 -32.11
C GLU A 361 -30.83 6.19 -32.57
N PHE A 362 -30.13 5.46 -31.69
CA PHE A 362 -28.85 4.83 -32.02
C PHE A 362 -29.01 3.44 -32.68
N GLY A 363 -30.15 2.77 -32.50
CA GLY A 363 -30.33 1.36 -32.86
C GLY A 363 -29.32 0.46 -32.13
N ASP A 364 -28.80 -0.55 -32.82
CA ASP A 364 -27.77 -1.48 -32.30
C ASP A 364 -26.33 -0.91 -32.35
N ASN A 365 -26.16 0.34 -32.79
CA ASN A 365 -24.84 0.94 -32.95
C ASN A 365 -24.28 1.43 -31.61
N LYS A 366 -22.95 1.32 -31.45
CA LYS A 366 -22.24 1.96 -30.34
C LYS A 366 -22.34 3.50 -30.49
N PRO A 367 -22.84 4.25 -29.49
CA PRO A 367 -23.14 5.68 -29.63
C PRO A 367 -21.99 6.54 -30.16
N TRP A 368 -20.76 6.28 -29.69
CA TRP A 368 -19.57 7.00 -30.15
C TRP A 368 -19.23 6.75 -31.62
N SER A 369 -19.34 5.49 -32.09
CA SER A 369 -19.07 5.16 -33.50
C SER A 369 -20.11 5.81 -34.39
N PHE A 370 -21.39 5.67 -34.03
CA PHE A 370 -22.51 6.25 -34.77
C PHE A 370 -22.35 7.77 -34.97
N LEU A 371 -22.05 8.50 -33.89
CA LEU A 371 -21.86 9.96 -33.97
C LEU A 371 -20.61 10.32 -34.78
N LYS A 372 -19.52 9.56 -34.64
CA LYS A 372 -18.30 9.78 -35.42
C LYS A 372 -18.55 9.63 -36.92
N ASP A 373 -19.24 8.57 -37.33
CA ASP A 373 -19.52 8.28 -38.73
C ASP A 373 -20.44 9.35 -39.36
N LYS A 374 -21.47 9.79 -38.61
CA LYS A 374 -22.38 10.84 -39.05
C LYS A 374 -21.75 12.23 -39.15
N THR A 375 -20.71 12.51 -38.36
CA THR A 375 -20.13 13.86 -38.24
C THR A 375 -18.75 14.02 -38.87
N ASN A 376 -18.18 12.95 -39.43
CA ASN A 376 -16.79 12.92 -39.92
C ASN A 376 -16.48 14.02 -40.95
N ASN A 377 -17.36 14.19 -41.94
CA ASN A 377 -17.20 15.15 -43.04
C ASN A 377 -18.12 16.37 -42.90
N THR A 378 -18.42 16.78 -41.67
CA THR A 378 -19.30 17.92 -41.38
C THR A 378 -18.64 18.88 -40.41
N ASP A 379 -19.13 20.12 -40.32
CA ASP A 379 -18.71 21.09 -39.30
C ASP A 379 -19.39 20.87 -37.93
N ILE A 380 -19.89 19.65 -37.68
CA ILE A 380 -20.55 19.28 -36.43
C ILE A 380 -19.54 18.50 -35.58
N CYS A 381 -19.41 18.87 -34.31
CA CYS A 381 -18.82 18.02 -33.29
C CYS A 381 -19.95 17.54 -32.38
N ALA A 382 -20.05 16.22 -32.15
CA ALA A 382 -21.11 15.65 -31.32
C ALA A 382 -20.59 14.53 -30.43
N ILE A 383 -21.03 14.50 -29.18
CA ILE A 383 -20.69 13.46 -28.21
C ILE A 383 -21.94 12.87 -27.57
N PRO A 384 -21.91 11.59 -27.12
CA PRO A 384 -22.97 11.01 -26.33
C PRO A 384 -22.70 11.20 -24.83
N PHE A 385 -23.71 11.62 -24.08
CA PHE A 385 -23.64 11.70 -22.61
C PHE A 385 -25.03 11.53 -21.98
N LYS A 386 -25.15 10.62 -21.00
CA LYS A 386 -26.40 10.30 -20.29
C LYS A 386 -27.62 10.14 -21.24
N ARG A 387 -27.47 9.29 -22.27
CA ARG A 387 -28.48 9.00 -23.32
C ARG A 387 -28.87 10.16 -24.25
N LYS A 388 -28.26 11.34 -24.07
CA LYS A 388 -28.43 12.49 -24.97
C LYS A 388 -27.20 12.71 -25.84
N VAL A 389 -27.38 13.46 -26.92
CA VAL A 389 -26.31 13.98 -27.76
C VAL A 389 -26.09 15.44 -27.42
N TYR A 390 -24.82 15.81 -27.25
CA TYR A 390 -24.42 17.20 -27.10
C TYR A 390 -23.54 17.58 -28.29
N ALA A 391 -23.81 18.74 -28.89
CA ALA A 391 -23.16 19.12 -30.12
C ALA A 391 -22.83 20.61 -30.22
N LEU A 392 -21.78 20.88 -30.99
CA LEU A 392 -21.38 22.20 -31.49
C LEU A 392 -21.50 22.15 -33.02
N GLY A 393 -22.23 23.11 -33.60
CA GLY A 393 -22.62 23.13 -35.01
C GLY A 393 -23.70 24.16 -35.27
N THR A 394 -24.14 24.33 -36.51
CA THR A 394 -25.33 25.14 -36.81
C THR A 394 -26.60 24.34 -36.52
N LEU A 395 -27.67 25.01 -36.09
CA LEU A 395 -28.96 24.35 -35.84
C LEU A 395 -29.48 23.64 -37.11
N SER A 396 -29.38 24.29 -38.27
CA SER A 396 -29.76 23.73 -39.57
C SER A 396 -28.89 22.52 -39.95
N GLY A 397 -27.58 22.59 -39.72
CA GLY A 397 -26.65 21.49 -39.98
C GLY A 397 -26.98 20.26 -39.12
N ILE A 398 -27.16 20.46 -37.82
CA ILE A 398 -27.54 19.39 -36.89
C ILE A 398 -28.90 18.81 -37.28
N SER A 399 -29.89 19.65 -37.55
CA SER A 399 -31.22 19.18 -37.97
C SER A 399 -31.18 18.38 -39.27
N SER A 400 -30.31 18.74 -40.22
CA SER A 400 -30.16 18.02 -41.49
C SER A 400 -29.51 16.65 -41.29
N VAL A 401 -28.39 16.59 -40.56
CA VAL A 401 -27.62 15.35 -40.34
C VAL A 401 -28.39 14.33 -39.51
N PHE A 402 -29.18 14.79 -38.53
CA PHE A 402 -29.91 13.93 -37.60
C PHE A 402 -31.41 13.80 -37.89
N LYS A 403 -31.92 14.38 -38.99
CA LYS A 403 -33.37 14.47 -39.31
C LYS A 403 -34.12 13.15 -39.13
N ASN A 404 -33.57 12.06 -39.64
CA ASN A 404 -34.25 10.74 -39.69
C ASN A 404 -34.11 9.93 -38.40
N VAL A 405 -33.36 10.43 -37.40
CA VAL A 405 -33.07 9.71 -36.15
C VAL A 405 -33.38 10.55 -34.91
N LEU A 406 -33.90 11.76 -35.07
CA LEU A 406 -34.14 12.70 -33.98
C LEU A 406 -35.38 12.28 -33.17
N LYS A 407 -35.25 12.17 -31.84
CA LYS A 407 -36.36 11.85 -30.92
C LYS A 407 -36.89 13.04 -30.14
N SER A 408 -36.11 14.12 -30.04
CA SER A 408 -36.49 15.33 -29.31
C SER A 408 -36.14 16.58 -30.09
N GLU A 409 -36.70 17.72 -29.70
CA GLU A 409 -36.25 19.02 -30.17
C GLU A 409 -34.77 19.27 -29.85
N ILE A 410 -34.09 20.03 -30.71
CA ILE A 410 -32.73 20.50 -30.50
C ILE A 410 -32.78 21.77 -29.65
N ARG A 411 -32.24 21.70 -28.43
CA ARG A 411 -32.26 22.81 -27.47
C ARG A 411 -30.86 23.29 -27.15
N ARG A 412 -30.72 24.59 -26.92
CA ARG A 412 -29.48 25.19 -26.43
C ARG A 412 -29.46 25.10 -24.91
N VAL A 413 -28.36 24.61 -24.34
CA VAL A 413 -28.20 24.40 -22.89
C VAL A 413 -26.89 25.01 -22.41
N PRO A 414 -26.83 25.54 -21.18
CA PRO A 414 -25.59 26.08 -20.64
C PRO A 414 -24.54 24.98 -20.42
N ILE A 415 -23.27 25.34 -20.57
CA ILE A 415 -22.13 24.53 -20.18
C ILE A 415 -21.11 25.41 -19.44
N SER A 416 -20.56 24.88 -18.36
CA SER A 416 -19.55 25.56 -17.54
C SER A 416 -18.17 24.94 -17.70
N LYS A 417 -17.12 25.66 -17.27
CA LYS A 417 -15.76 25.09 -17.11
C LYS A 417 -15.78 23.84 -16.23
N PHE A 418 -16.57 23.84 -15.15
CA PHE A 418 -16.65 22.72 -14.22
C PHE A 418 -17.17 21.45 -14.91
N ASP A 419 -18.16 21.57 -15.80
CA ASP A 419 -18.67 20.44 -16.58
C ASP A 419 -17.59 19.87 -17.50
N ILE A 420 -16.80 20.73 -18.15
CA ILE A 420 -15.73 20.33 -19.08
C ILE A 420 -14.56 19.67 -18.33
N ASP A 421 -14.25 20.15 -17.13
CA ASP A 421 -13.21 19.59 -16.28
C ASP A 421 -13.60 18.18 -15.78
N ASN A 422 -14.81 18.04 -15.24
CA ASN A 422 -15.24 16.81 -14.56
C ASN A 422 -15.84 15.75 -15.49
N VAL A 423 -16.21 16.09 -16.72
CA VAL A 423 -16.84 15.15 -17.68
C VAL A 423 -15.96 14.97 -18.92
N SER A 424 -15.38 13.78 -19.05
CA SER A 424 -14.48 13.42 -20.16
C SER A 424 -15.14 13.56 -21.55
N SER A 425 -16.43 13.27 -21.68
CA SER A 425 -17.14 13.46 -22.96
C SER A 425 -17.19 14.94 -23.38
N PHE A 426 -17.42 15.86 -22.43
CA PHE A 426 -17.42 17.30 -22.73
C PHE A 426 -16.02 17.81 -23.04
N ARG A 427 -15.01 17.31 -22.32
CA ARG A 427 -13.61 17.56 -22.65
C ARG A 427 -13.29 17.15 -24.11
N SER A 428 -13.72 15.95 -24.50
CA SER A 428 -13.55 15.45 -25.87
C SER A 428 -14.26 16.31 -26.92
N LEU A 429 -15.48 16.79 -26.63
CA LEU A 429 -16.21 17.69 -27.52
C LEU A 429 -15.42 18.98 -27.77
N MET A 430 -14.91 19.59 -26.70
CA MET A 430 -14.15 20.84 -26.80
C MET A 430 -12.81 20.66 -27.52
N ILE A 431 -12.07 19.56 -27.28
CA ILE A 431 -10.83 19.27 -28.01
C ILE A 431 -11.12 19.04 -29.50
N GLN A 432 -12.15 18.24 -29.82
CA GLN A 432 -12.50 17.96 -31.21
C GLN A 432 -12.84 19.25 -31.98
N THR A 433 -13.55 20.18 -31.35
CA THR A 433 -13.86 21.49 -31.93
C THR A 433 -12.61 22.33 -32.18
N VAL A 434 -11.68 22.41 -31.21
CA VAL A 434 -10.40 23.13 -31.40
C VAL A 434 -9.56 22.49 -32.51
N ILE A 435 -9.52 21.16 -32.59
CA ILE A 435 -8.84 20.45 -33.68
C ILE A 435 -9.46 20.75 -35.03
N LYS A 436 -10.80 20.67 -35.16
CA LYS A 436 -11.49 20.99 -36.42
C LYS A 436 -11.27 22.44 -36.84
N HIS A 437 -11.19 23.37 -35.88
CA HIS A 437 -10.79 24.73 -36.18
C HIS A 437 -9.38 24.80 -36.79
N PHE A 438 -8.36 24.18 -36.18
CA PHE A 438 -7.02 24.18 -36.76
C PHE A 438 -6.93 23.47 -38.11
N LEU A 439 -7.72 22.40 -38.35
CA LEU A 439 -7.79 21.74 -39.65
C LEU A 439 -8.26 22.68 -40.77
N SER A 440 -9.04 23.71 -40.46
CA SER A 440 -9.48 24.71 -41.45
C SER A 440 -8.31 25.50 -42.07
N TYR A 441 -7.12 25.49 -41.45
CA TYR A 441 -5.93 26.14 -42.01
C TYR A 441 -5.34 25.37 -43.21
N GLY A 442 -5.76 24.12 -43.45
CA GLY A 442 -5.39 23.33 -44.64
C GLY A 442 -3.98 22.73 -44.65
N ILE A 443 -3.14 23.03 -43.66
CA ILE A 443 -1.75 22.54 -43.55
C ILE A 443 -1.59 21.34 -42.61
N PHE A 444 -2.63 21.01 -41.86
CA PHE A 444 -2.61 19.97 -40.83
C PHE A 444 -3.53 18.80 -41.16
N ASP A 445 -3.20 17.65 -40.60
CA ASP A 445 -4.08 16.49 -40.46
C ASP A 445 -4.21 16.10 -38.97
N SER A 446 -5.21 15.28 -38.65
CA SER A 446 -5.51 14.91 -37.26
C SER A 446 -6.19 13.54 -37.15
N ASN A 447 -6.11 12.95 -35.95
CA ASN A 447 -6.92 11.79 -35.56
C ASN A 447 -8.33 12.19 -35.09
N LEU A 448 -8.68 13.49 -35.16
CA LEU A 448 -9.93 14.10 -34.68
C LEU A 448 -10.25 13.82 -33.20
N LYS A 449 -9.21 13.50 -32.41
CA LYS A 449 -9.35 13.19 -30.99
C LYS A 449 -8.52 14.13 -30.13
N ASP A 450 -7.21 14.13 -30.33
CA ASP A 450 -6.25 14.79 -29.42
C ASP A 450 -4.88 15.06 -30.07
N LYS A 451 -4.68 14.75 -31.35
CA LYS A 451 -3.39 14.90 -32.02
C LYS A 451 -3.52 15.66 -33.33
N LEU A 452 -2.64 16.64 -33.54
CA LEU A 452 -2.50 17.41 -34.77
C LEU A 452 -1.10 17.19 -35.34
N TRP A 453 -0.95 17.02 -36.66
CA TRP A 453 0.36 16.92 -37.32
C TRP A 453 0.40 17.64 -38.65
N LEU A 454 1.61 18.00 -39.09
CA LEU A 454 1.84 18.62 -40.39
C LEU A 454 1.69 17.59 -41.51
N ARG A 455 1.02 17.97 -42.61
CA ARG A 455 0.89 17.13 -43.82
C ARG A 455 2.23 16.75 -44.41
N ASN A 456 3.17 17.68 -44.39
CA ASN A 456 4.52 17.43 -44.85
C ASN A 456 5.30 16.63 -43.80
N SER A 457 5.97 15.58 -44.24
CA SER A 457 6.90 14.82 -43.40
C SER A 457 8.23 15.56 -43.30
N ASP A 458 8.81 15.61 -42.10
CA ASP A 458 10.15 16.18 -41.91
C ASP A 458 11.26 15.20 -42.28
N ASN A 459 11.06 13.92 -41.96
CA ASN A 459 12.07 12.87 -42.09
C ASN A 459 11.43 11.56 -42.58
N SER A 460 12.26 10.66 -43.07
CA SER A 460 11.88 9.28 -43.38
C SER A 460 12.81 8.29 -42.68
N PHE A 461 12.26 7.14 -42.28
CA PHE A 461 13.02 6.02 -41.75
C PHE A 461 12.62 4.77 -42.56
N GLY A 462 13.41 4.45 -43.58
CA GLY A 462 13.02 3.46 -44.59
C GLY A 462 11.76 3.90 -45.35
N ASP A 463 10.73 3.06 -45.35
CA ASP A 463 9.41 3.29 -45.96
C ASP A 463 8.44 4.11 -45.08
N LYS A 464 8.88 4.56 -43.90
CA LYS A 464 8.05 5.27 -42.92
C LYS A 464 8.32 6.76 -42.97
N LYS A 465 7.28 7.57 -43.18
CA LYS A 465 7.34 9.02 -43.14
C LYS A 465 7.01 9.51 -41.73
N ILE A 466 7.83 10.43 -41.22
CA ILE A 466 7.72 10.98 -39.86
C ILE A 466 7.27 12.44 -39.97
N HIS A 467 6.13 12.74 -39.37
CA HIS A 467 5.51 14.05 -39.33
C HIS A 467 5.66 14.65 -37.92
N LYS A 468 6.04 15.93 -37.87
CA LYS A 468 5.94 16.76 -36.65
C LYS A 468 4.50 16.76 -36.17
N ALA A 469 4.28 16.43 -34.91
CA ALA A 469 2.97 16.41 -34.29
C ALA A 469 2.96 17.13 -32.96
N ILE A 470 1.75 17.47 -32.51
CA ILE A 470 1.50 17.99 -31.18
C ILE A 470 0.26 17.33 -30.60
N TYR A 471 0.35 16.96 -29.32
CA TYR A 471 -0.75 16.45 -28.54
C TYR A 471 -1.45 17.62 -27.85
N LEU A 472 -2.78 17.64 -27.93
CA LEU A 472 -3.64 18.65 -27.34
C LEU A 472 -4.43 18.01 -26.21
N SER A 473 -4.42 18.67 -25.05
CA SER A 473 -5.23 18.29 -23.90
C SER A 473 -5.67 19.51 -23.13
N PHE A 474 -6.49 19.33 -22.09
CA PHE A 474 -6.88 20.41 -21.19
C PHE A 474 -6.36 20.18 -19.78
N TYR A 475 -5.92 21.28 -19.18
CA TYR A 475 -5.52 21.39 -17.79
C TYR A 475 -6.36 22.47 -17.10
N PHE A 476 -6.76 22.25 -15.86
CA PHE A 476 -7.64 23.17 -15.13
C PHE A 476 -7.05 23.48 -13.76
N ASP A 477 -7.04 24.77 -13.42
CA ASP A 477 -6.64 25.30 -12.11
C ASP A 477 -7.86 25.91 -11.37
N LYS A 478 -7.61 26.62 -10.27
CA LYS A 478 -8.60 27.40 -9.51
C LYS A 478 -9.31 28.54 -10.26
N SER A 479 -8.82 28.98 -11.42
CA SER A 479 -9.42 30.12 -12.14
C SER A 479 -10.86 29.81 -12.57
N SER A 480 -11.84 30.63 -12.18
CA SER A 480 -13.21 30.45 -12.67
C SER A 480 -13.40 30.96 -14.11
N LYS A 481 -12.44 31.70 -14.66
CA LYS A 481 -12.59 32.46 -15.92
C LYS A 481 -12.18 31.69 -17.17
N PHE A 482 -11.15 30.84 -17.06
CA PHE A 482 -10.57 30.12 -18.19
C PHE A 482 -9.98 28.76 -17.73
N GLY A 483 -9.83 27.84 -18.67
CA GLY A 483 -8.99 26.65 -18.51
C GLY A 483 -7.67 26.83 -19.26
N TYR A 484 -6.88 25.78 -19.36
CA TYR A 484 -5.66 25.77 -20.17
C TYR A 484 -5.73 24.69 -21.23
N ILE A 485 -5.33 25.02 -22.45
CA ILE A 485 -4.97 24.03 -23.45
C ILE A 485 -3.47 23.74 -23.33
N SER A 486 -3.15 22.45 -23.16
CA SER A 486 -1.79 21.94 -23.08
C SER A 486 -1.33 21.51 -24.46
N PHE A 487 -0.11 21.90 -24.80
CA PHE A 487 0.58 21.49 -25.99
C PHE A 487 1.79 20.63 -25.64
N SER A 488 1.81 19.39 -26.11
CA SER A 488 2.90 18.45 -25.85
C SER A 488 3.50 17.94 -27.17
N PRO A 489 4.80 18.18 -27.44
CA PRO A 489 5.48 17.68 -28.62
C PRO A 489 5.31 16.17 -28.81
N SER A 490 5.02 15.75 -30.04
CA SER A 490 4.83 14.36 -30.42
C SER A 490 5.30 14.14 -31.86
N ILE A 491 5.28 12.89 -32.31
CA ILE A 491 5.40 12.57 -33.74
C ILE A 491 4.17 11.79 -34.23
N HIS A 492 3.95 11.82 -35.54
CA HIS A 492 3.01 10.95 -36.25
C HIS A 492 3.76 10.21 -37.36
N ILE A 493 3.50 8.92 -37.52
CA ILE A 493 4.24 8.06 -38.46
C ILE A 493 3.23 7.45 -39.43
N THR A 494 3.48 7.64 -40.72
CA THR A 494 2.71 7.07 -41.83
C THR A 494 3.59 6.14 -42.66
N SER A 495 2.99 5.10 -43.23
CA SER A 495 3.65 4.14 -44.13
C SER A 495 2.57 3.43 -44.95
N ASP A 496 2.97 2.89 -46.10
CA ASP A 496 2.08 2.10 -46.96
C ASP A 496 1.78 0.72 -46.34
N ASN A 497 2.65 0.24 -45.45
CA ASN A 497 2.49 -1.01 -44.71
C ASN A 497 2.04 -0.77 -43.26
N GLU A 498 1.39 -1.77 -42.65
CA GLU A 498 1.02 -1.70 -41.24
C GLU A 498 2.28 -1.63 -40.35
N ILE A 499 2.32 -0.64 -39.45
CA ILE A 499 3.48 -0.42 -38.56
C ILE A 499 3.14 -0.98 -37.18
N SER A 500 3.94 -1.94 -36.71
CA SER A 500 3.79 -2.50 -35.36
C SER A 500 3.91 -1.44 -34.27
N LYS A 501 3.28 -1.71 -33.12
CA LYS A 501 3.31 -0.81 -31.96
C LYS A 501 4.73 -0.66 -31.41
N GLU A 502 5.55 -1.72 -31.37
CA GLU A 502 6.93 -1.62 -30.88
C GLU A 502 7.77 -0.69 -31.77
N VAL A 503 7.59 -0.78 -33.09
CA VAL A 503 8.32 0.07 -34.04
C VAL A 503 7.94 1.55 -33.85
N LYS A 504 6.65 1.86 -33.72
CA LYS A 504 6.19 3.25 -33.44
C LYS A 504 6.79 3.76 -32.13
N GLN A 505 6.80 2.94 -31.08
CA GLN A 505 7.37 3.30 -29.79
C GLN A 505 8.88 3.51 -29.86
N ARG A 506 9.62 2.64 -30.54
CA ARG A 506 11.08 2.76 -30.71
C ARG A 506 11.46 4.07 -31.40
N ILE A 507 10.83 4.37 -32.55
CA ILE A 507 11.07 5.61 -33.30
C ILE A 507 10.69 6.84 -32.46
N SER A 508 9.53 6.80 -31.78
CA SER A 508 9.09 7.90 -30.91
C SER A 508 10.05 8.14 -29.76
N LYS A 509 10.58 7.07 -29.15
CA LYS A 509 11.53 7.13 -28.04
C LYS A 509 12.86 7.72 -28.49
N GLU A 510 13.40 7.30 -29.63
CA GLU A 510 14.64 7.86 -30.19
C GLU A 510 14.57 9.38 -30.39
N ILE A 511 13.41 9.91 -30.81
CA ILE A 511 13.21 11.34 -31.07
C ILE A 511 12.86 12.14 -29.80
N LEU A 512 11.94 11.65 -28.97
CA LEU A 512 11.34 12.43 -27.88
C LEU A 512 12.08 12.26 -26.53
N GLU A 513 12.72 11.12 -26.28
CA GLU A 513 13.23 10.79 -24.94
C GLU A 513 14.41 11.69 -24.52
N LYS A 514 15.20 12.20 -25.47
CA LYS A 514 16.38 13.06 -25.22
C LYS A 514 16.12 14.55 -25.43
N LEU A 515 14.85 14.97 -25.54
CA LEU A 515 14.51 16.39 -25.64
C LEU A 515 14.85 17.11 -24.33
N ARG A 516 15.86 17.96 -24.37
CA ARG A 516 16.21 18.92 -23.31
C ARG A 516 15.25 20.12 -23.35
N ASN A 517 15.21 20.90 -22.29
CA ASN A 517 14.27 22.01 -22.14
C ASN A 517 14.33 23.00 -23.32
N ASP A 518 15.52 23.38 -23.77
CA ASP A 518 15.73 24.31 -24.88
C ASP A 518 15.13 23.77 -26.18
N LYS A 519 15.40 22.51 -26.52
CA LYS A 519 14.82 21.84 -27.70
C LYS A 519 13.32 21.62 -27.60
N PHE A 520 12.82 21.34 -26.39
CA PHE A 520 11.40 21.23 -26.15
C PHE A 520 10.69 22.58 -26.36
N ASP A 521 11.27 23.67 -25.86
CA ASP A 521 10.75 25.03 -26.03
C ASP A 521 10.79 25.49 -27.50
N GLU A 522 11.88 25.19 -28.22
CA GLU A 522 12.00 25.47 -29.66
C GLU A 522 10.83 24.84 -30.45
N ILE A 523 10.46 23.59 -30.14
CA ILE A 523 9.32 22.91 -30.78
C ILE A 523 8.01 23.59 -30.40
N LEU A 524 7.82 23.96 -29.13
CA LEU A 524 6.61 24.64 -28.69
C LEU A 524 6.46 26.02 -29.34
N GLU A 525 7.53 26.82 -29.44
CA GLU A 525 7.48 28.13 -30.09
C GLU A 525 7.25 28.03 -31.61
N TYR A 526 7.79 26.99 -32.24
CA TYR A 526 7.46 26.68 -33.63
C TYR A 526 5.96 26.43 -33.82
N TRP A 527 5.36 25.58 -32.99
CA TRP A 527 3.91 25.35 -33.02
C TRP A 527 3.11 26.59 -32.65
N ASN A 528 3.56 27.37 -31.66
CA ASN A 528 2.93 28.62 -31.26
C ASN A 528 2.88 29.61 -32.45
N THR A 529 3.96 29.69 -33.22
CA THR A 529 4.02 30.54 -34.42
C THR A 529 2.99 30.12 -35.47
N ILE A 530 2.89 28.82 -35.76
CA ILE A 530 2.01 28.32 -36.82
C ILE A 530 0.52 28.38 -36.39
N LEU A 531 0.21 28.06 -35.14
CA LEU A 531 -1.19 28.00 -34.68
C LEU A 531 -1.79 29.39 -34.44
N PHE A 532 -0.98 30.36 -33.97
CA PHE A 532 -1.46 31.66 -33.53
C PHE A 532 -1.06 32.83 -34.43
N ASN A 533 -0.06 32.66 -35.30
CA ASN A 533 0.49 33.73 -36.14
C ASN A 533 0.72 35.04 -35.36
N TYR A 534 1.38 34.92 -34.20
CA TYR A 534 1.71 36.01 -33.26
C TYR A 534 0.51 36.76 -32.64
N LYS A 535 -0.72 36.26 -32.73
CA LYS A 535 -1.93 36.90 -32.16
C LYS A 535 -2.70 35.96 -31.24
N ASN A 536 -3.44 36.51 -30.28
CA ASN A 536 -4.43 35.72 -29.56
C ASN A 536 -5.51 35.25 -30.54
N LEU A 537 -5.95 34.01 -30.40
CA LEU A 537 -6.94 33.40 -31.26
C LEU A 537 -8.34 33.63 -30.65
N LYS A 538 -9.26 34.19 -31.43
CA LYS A 538 -10.69 34.23 -31.10
C LYS A 538 -11.46 33.70 -32.31
N PHE A 539 -12.26 32.66 -32.11
CA PHE A 539 -13.05 32.07 -33.18
C PHE A 539 -14.42 31.61 -32.70
N GLU A 540 -15.38 31.65 -33.61
CA GLU A 540 -16.68 31.02 -33.47
C GLU A 540 -16.66 29.64 -34.16
N TYR A 541 -17.41 28.67 -33.63
CA TYR A 541 -17.53 27.36 -34.27
C TYR A 541 -18.99 26.95 -34.56
N PRO A 542 -19.35 26.61 -35.81
CA PRO A 542 -18.53 26.68 -37.02
C PRO A 542 -18.08 28.11 -37.37
N LEU A 543 -17.03 28.24 -38.19
CA LEU A 543 -16.44 29.55 -38.51
C LEU A 543 -17.47 30.48 -39.16
N ASN A 544 -17.59 31.70 -38.63
CA ASN A 544 -18.45 32.77 -39.16
C ASN A 544 -19.92 32.34 -39.36
N SER A 545 -20.45 31.54 -38.42
CA SER A 545 -21.77 30.91 -38.55
C SER A 545 -22.88 31.63 -37.79
N GLY A 546 -22.56 32.58 -36.92
CA GLY A 546 -23.54 33.28 -36.07
C GLY A 546 -24.15 32.42 -34.96
N THR A 547 -23.54 31.27 -34.63
CA THR A 547 -23.95 30.40 -33.54
C THR A 547 -23.68 30.98 -32.15
N GLY A 548 -22.72 31.88 -32.00
CA GLY A 548 -22.24 32.44 -30.73
C GLY A 548 -21.40 31.47 -29.90
N PHE A 549 -21.00 30.32 -30.46
CA PHE A 549 -20.09 29.38 -29.78
C PHE A 549 -18.65 29.86 -29.89
N GLU A 550 -18.32 30.89 -29.10
CA GLU A 550 -17.01 31.53 -29.12
C GLU A 550 -15.98 30.80 -28.25
N PHE A 551 -14.79 30.58 -28.82
CA PHE A 551 -13.58 30.18 -28.13
C PHE A 551 -12.56 31.32 -28.17
N GLN A 552 -11.77 31.46 -27.10
CA GLN A 552 -10.64 32.38 -27.06
C GLN A 552 -9.42 31.65 -26.52
N ILE A 553 -8.31 31.63 -27.26
CA ILE A 553 -7.06 31.00 -26.87
C ILE A 553 -5.94 32.04 -26.89
N SER A 554 -5.24 32.19 -25.76
CA SER A 554 -4.08 33.08 -25.70
C SER A 554 -2.85 32.46 -26.36
N ARG A 555 -2.09 33.26 -27.10
CA ARG A 555 -0.78 32.85 -27.62
C ARG A 555 0.30 32.73 -26.55
N ASN A 556 0.08 33.36 -25.38
CA ASN A 556 1.06 33.37 -24.30
C ASN A 556 0.86 32.14 -23.43
N THR A 557 1.98 31.54 -22.99
CA THR A 557 1.94 30.47 -22.00
C THR A 557 1.91 31.03 -20.58
N ALA A 558 1.41 30.23 -19.64
CA ALA A 558 1.43 30.56 -18.23
C ALA A 558 2.83 30.39 -17.63
N PHE A 559 3.19 31.27 -16.70
CA PHE A 559 4.45 31.21 -15.96
C PHE A 559 4.21 30.90 -14.48
N ALA A 560 5.26 30.40 -13.82
CA ALA A 560 5.30 30.22 -12.38
C ALA A 560 6.45 30.98 -11.73
N GLU A 561 6.18 31.58 -10.57
CA GLU A 561 7.18 32.19 -9.68
C GLU A 561 7.44 31.25 -8.49
N ILE A 562 8.71 30.91 -8.25
CA ILE A 562 9.12 29.96 -7.21
C ILE A 562 10.03 30.63 -6.19
N MET A 563 9.72 30.43 -4.90
CA MET A 563 10.59 30.79 -3.78
C MET A 563 11.44 29.59 -3.36
N VAL A 564 12.75 29.74 -3.31
CA VAL A 564 13.67 28.68 -2.86
C VAL A 564 13.84 28.79 -1.36
N LEU A 565 13.56 27.70 -0.63
CA LEU A 565 13.70 27.62 0.83
C LEU A 565 15.16 27.39 1.27
N ASP A 566 16.06 28.16 0.67
CA ASP A 566 17.48 28.24 1.03
C ASP A 566 17.82 29.72 1.25
N PRO A 567 18.14 30.14 2.48
CA PRO A 567 18.55 31.52 2.77
C PRO A 567 19.77 31.98 1.96
N ASN A 568 20.64 31.05 1.53
CA ASN A 568 21.87 31.36 0.79
C ASN A 568 21.68 31.35 -0.73
N TYR A 569 20.46 31.10 -1.21
CA TYR A 569 20.18 31.04 -2.64
C TYR A 569 20.37 32.41 -3.32
N ARG A 570 21.19 32.44 -4.37
CA ARG A 570 21.45 33.66 -5.14
C ARG A 570 20.32 33.91 -6.13
N VAL A 571 19.70 35.08 -6.01
CA VAL A 571 18.55 35.49 -6.83
C VAL A 571 19.00 36.45 -7.93
N TYR A 572 18.52 36.21 -9.15
CA TYR A 572 18.70 37.11 -10.29
C TYR A 572 17.33 37.52 -10.81
N LYS A 573 17.09 38.83 -10.94
CA LYS A 573 15.81 39.36 -11.43
C LYS A 573 15.93 39.76 -12.91
N PRO A 574 15.05 39.26 -13.79
CA PRO A 574 15.00 39.67 -15.19
C PRO A 574 14.36 41.05 -15.33
N SER A 575 14.81 41.86 -16.29
CA SER A 575 14.21 43.16 -16.62
C SER A 575 13.03 43.06 -17.60
N ASP A 576 12.96 41.96 -18.36
CA ASP A 576 12.00 41.70 -19.44
C ASP A 576 10.78 40.85 -19.02
N TYR A 577 10.71 40.43 -17.76
CA TYR A 577 9.62 39.56 -17.29
C TYR A 577 8.30 40.30 -17.07
N ASN A 578 7.24 39.82 -17.73
CA ASN A 578 5.89 40.31 -17.53
C ASN A 578 5.17 39.54 -16.42
N ASN A 579 5.09 40.15 -15.24
CA ASN A 579 4.42 39.56 -14.07
C ASN A 579 2.95 39.19 -14.29
N LYS A 580 2.25 39.78 -15.28
CA LYS A 580 0.86 39.43 -15.63
C LYS A 580 0.72 38.02 -16.19
N LEU A 581 1.81 37.43 -16.69
CA LEU A 581 1.83 36.04 -17.18
C LEU A 581 1.96 35.01 -16.06
N THR A 582 2.27 35.45 -14.84
CA THR A 582 2.32 34.57 -13.66
C THR A 582 0.93 34.09 -13.30
N GLN A 583 0.68 32.80 -13.52
CA GLN A 583 -0.57 32.15 -13.09
C GLN A 583 -0.35 31.20 -11.90
N PHE A 584 0.90 30.77 -11.70
CA PHE A 584 1.26 29.78 -10.70
C PHE A 584 2.30 30.37 -9.74
N ARG A 585 2.23 29.94 -8.48
CA ARG A 585 3.22 30.26 -7.46
C ARG A 585 3.52 29.04 -6.63
N GLY A 586 4.77 28.92 -6.20
CA GLY A 586 5.22 27.75 -5.46
C GLY A 586 6.48 27.98 -4.64
N VAL A 587 6.91 26.92 -3.99
CA VAL A 587 8.16 26.86 -3.22
C VAL A 587 9.04 25.72 -3.72
N GLN A 588 10.35 25.83 -3.54
CA GLN A 588 11.28 24.73 -3.72
C GLN A 588 11.84 24.30 -2.36
N TYR A 589 11.51 23.08 -1.94
CA TYR A 589 12.02 22.47 -0.72
C TYR A 589 13.48 22.02 -0.89
N LEU A 590 14.19 21.94 0.24
CA LEU A 590 15.54 21.36 0.30
C LEU A 590 15.50 19.84 0.13
N GLU A 591 16.63 19.27 -0.28
CA GLU A 591 16.76 17.82 -0.40
C GLU A 591 16.62 17.13 0.97
N PRO A 592 15.73 16.14 1.11
CA PRO A 592 15.59 15.38 2.34
C PRO A 592 16.90 14.70 2.73
N GLN A 593 17.24 14.80 4.02
CA GLN A 593 18.43 14.20 4.59
C GLN A 593 18.12 12.79 5.13
N LEU A 594 19.07 11.88 4.94
CA LEU A 594 19.05 10.53 5.50
C LEU A 594 20.00 10.49 6.70
N ILE A 595 19.70 9.61 7.67
CA ILE A 595 20.47 9.43 8.90
C ILE A 595 21.29 8.14 8.81
N PHE A 596 22.55 8.25 9.21
CA PHE A 596 23.55 7.18 9.30
C PHE A 596 24.24 7.23 10.67
N GLN A 597 25.01 6.18 11.00
CA GLN A 597 25.89 6.21 12.18
C GLN A 597 27.25 6.78 11.79
N ASN A 598 27.73 7.78 12.52
CA ASN A 598 29.03 8.38 12.28
C ASN A 598 30.16 7.36 12.54
N SER A 599 31.22 7.39 11.72
CA SER A 599 32.33 6.44 11.78
C SER A 599 33.32 6.75 12.92
N LEU A 600 33.45 8.02 13.28
CA LEU A 600 34.38 8.54 14.30
C LEU A 600 33.73 8.67 15.69
N SER A 601 32.42 8.90 15.72
CA SER A 601 31.63 9.00 16.94
C SER A 601 30.41 8.09 16.79
N ASN A 602 29.93 7.44 17.85
CA ASN A 602 28.68 6.66 17.77
C ASN A 602 27.41 7.53 17.64
N SER A 603 27.56 8.78 17.20
CA SER A 603 26.47 9.73 16.99
C SER A 603 25.84 9.58 15.60
N HIS A 604 24.70 10.23 15.40
CA HIS A 604 24.04 10.27 14.09
C HIS A 604 24.63 11.35 13.19
N THR A 605 24.80 11.03 11.91
CA THR A 605 25.22 11.97 10.86
C THR A 605 24.18 12.02 9.74
N LYS A 606 24.20 13.09 8.95
CA LYS A 606 23.19 13.38 7.92
C LYS A 606 23.84 13.52 6.55
N ASP A 607 23.25 12.86 5.56
CA ASP A 607 23.61 13.05 4.15
C ASP A 607 22.38 12.76 3.28
N TYR A 608 22.20 13.48 2.17
CA TYR A 608 21.12 13.24 1.23
C TYR A 608 21.43 12.13 0.20
N HIS A 609 22.70 11.72 0.08
CA HIS A 609 23.21 10.77 -0.92
C HIS A 609 23.69 9.46 -0.26
N PRO A 610 22.98 8.33 -0.46
CA PRO A 610 23.20 7.12 0.33
C PRO A 610 24.57 6.48 0.10
N MET A 611 25.06 6.37 -1.15
CA MET A 611 26.40 5.81 -1.41
C MET A 611 27.53 6.63 -0.74
N ARG A 612 27.45 7.97 -0.79
CA ARG A 612 28.46 8.85 -0.18
C ARG A 612 28.48 8.68 1.32
N ALA A 613 27.29 8.57 1.90
CA ALA A 613 27.13 8.36 3.31
C ALA A 613 27.72 7.02 3.76
N LEU A 614 27.42 5.92 3.05
CA LEU A 614 27.93 4.58 3.36
C LEU A 614 29.45 4.44 3.11
N THR A 615 30.03 5.22 2.19
CA THR A 615 31.49 5.24 2.03
C THR A 615 32.19 5.98 3.17
N ASN A 616 31.57 7.03 3.70
CA ASN A 616 32.21 7.90 4.71
C ASN A 616 31.82 7.57 6.16
N ASN A 617 30.70 6.86 6.34
CA ASN A 617 30.04 6.57 7.61
C ASN A 617 29.54 5.13 7.62
N ARG A 618 28.85 4.73 8.68
CA ARG A 618 28.33 3.37 8.86
C ARG A 618 26.80 3.33 8.67
N PRO A 619 26.23 2.17 8.33
CA PRO A 619 24.78 1.97 8.33
C PRO A 619 24.12 2.42 9.62
N TYR A 620 22.85 2.83 9.55
CA TYR A 620 22.10 3.33 10.69
C TYR A 620 22.06 2.36 11.87
N ASP A 621 21.92 1.07 11.60
CA ASP A 621 21.79 0.00 12.59
C ASP A 621 23.11 -0.71 12.92
N ASN A 622 24.26 -0.14 12.53
CA ASN A 622 25.55 -0.78 12.76
C ASN A 622 25.86 -1.00 14.26
N ASN A 623 25.34 -0.16 15.16
CA ASN A 623 25.44 -0.33 16.61
C ASN A 623 24.70 -1.57 17.14
N LEU A 624 23.86 -2.21 16.33
CA LEU A 624 23.13 -3.43 16.68
C LEU A 624 23.90 -4.71 16.31
N ASN A 625 25.01 -4.59 15.57
CA ASN A 625 25.86 -5.72 15.19
C ASN A 625 26.51 -6.37 16.41
N GLY A 626 26.40 -7.70 16.52
CA GLY A 626 26.92 -8.47 17.64
C GLY A 626 26.06 -8.40 18.90
N ILE A 627 24.98 -7.60 18.88
CA ILE A 627 24.02 -7.47 19.98
C ILE A 627 22.67 -8.07 19.56
N ILE A 628 22.06 -7.53 18.50
CA ILE A 628 20.78 -8.00 17.96
C ILE A 628 21.01 -8.78 16.66
N TYR A 629 21.89 -8.27 15.80
CA TYR A 629 22.20 -8.89 14.52
C TYR A 629 23.52 -9.65 14.56
N SER A 630 23.67 -10.61 13.63
CA SER A 630 24.95 -11.31 13.41
C SER A 630 26.09 -10.34 13.05
N ASN A 631 27.33 -10.77 13.24
CA ASN A 631 28.52 -10.04 12.80
C ASN A 631 28.90 -10.30 11.33
N GLU A 632 27.98 -10.88 10.55
CA GLU A 632 28.16 -11.22 9.15
C GLU A 632 26.81 -11.37 8.43
N VAL A 633 26.80 -11.21 7.10
CA VAL A 633 25.66 -11.59 6.26
C VAL A 633 25.95 -12.94 5.62
N ASN A 634 25.14 -13.95 5.92
CA ASN A 634 25.27 -15.29 5.35
C ASN A 634 24.28 -15.49 4.20
N LEU A 635 24.75 -16.07 3.09
CA LEU A 635 23.94 -16.42 1.94
C LEU A 635 23.83 -17.95 1.77
N ALA A 636 22.70 -18.39 1.23
CA ALA A 636 22.55 -19.69 0.58
C ALA A 636 22.27 -19.49 -0.91
N VAL A 637 22.58 -20.47 -1.75
CA VAL A 637 22.48 -20.36 -3.21
C VAL A 637 21.75 -21.56 -3.79
N ILE A 638 20.84 -21.30 -4.72
CA ILE A 638 20.21 -22.30 -5.59
C ILE A 638 20.66 -22.01 -7.02
N CYS A 639 21.43 -22.92 -7.60
CA CYS A 639 22.03 -22.75 -8.92
C CYS A 639 22.33 -24.10 -9.57
N GLY A 640 22.10 -24.22 -10.88
CA GLY A 640 22.48 -25.43 -11.64
C GLY A 640 24.00 -25.64 -11.66
N GLU A 641 24.43 -26.89 -11.69
CA GLU A 641 25.84 -27.29 -11.59
C GLU A 641 26.71 -26.60 -12.67
N ASN A 642 26.20 -26.54 -13.91
CA ASN A 642 26.87 -25.91 -15.06
C ASN A 642 27.18 -24.41 -14.88
N TYR A 643 26.43 -23.72 -14.02
CA TYR A 643 26.56 -22.27 -13.81
C TYR A 643 27.23 -21.92 -12.49
N SER A 644 27.48 -22.93 -11.64
CA SER A 644 27.81 -22.73 -10.24
C SER A 644 29.12 -21.97 -10.02
N LYS A 645 30.17 -22.35 -10.76
CA LYS A 645 31.47 -21.65 -10.70
C LYS A 645 31.37 -20.18 -11.13
N ASN A 646 30.70 -19.91 -12.25
CA ASN A 646 30.56 -18.55 -12.79
C ASN A 646 29.77 -17.65 -11.83
N LEU A 647 28.70 -18.17 -11.23
CA LEU A 647 27.93 -17.43 -10.23
C LEU A 647 28.73 -17.20 -8.95
N TYR A 648 29.49 -18.20 -8.48
CA TYR A 648 30.34 -18.08 -7.31
C TYR A 648 31.41 -16.99 -7.51
N ASP A 649 32.09 -17.00 -8.66
CA ASP A 649 33.09 -15.99 -9.01
C ASP A 649 32.46 -14.59 -9.08
N PHE A 650 31.26 -14.47 -9.66
CA PHE A 650 30.49 -13.23 -9.71
C PHE A 650 30.10 -12.72 -8.32
N LEU A 651 29.55 -13.57 -7.44
CA LEU A 651 29.17 -13.16 -6.09
C LEU A 651 30.40 -12.71 -5.29
N ASN A 652 31.54 -13.39 -5.42
CA ASN A 652 32.76 -13.02 -4.69
C ASN A 652 33.29 -11.63 -5.05
N GLN A 653 32.95 -11.10 -6.22
CA GLN A 653 33.27 -9.72 -6.58
C GLN A 653 32.61 -8.68 -5.66
N LEU A 654 31.58 -9.04 -4.87
CA LEU A 654 31.00 -8.16 -3.83
C LEU A 654 32.03 -7.75 -2.77
N ASN A 655 33.07 -8.57 -2.56
CA ASN A 655 34.14 -8.27 -1.61
C ASN A 655 35.21 -7.33 -2.20
N LEU A 656 35.18 -7.06 -3.50
CA LEU A 656 36.17 -6.27 -4.21
C LEU A 656 35.67 -4.85 -4.50
N LYS A 657 36.62 -3.95 -4.76
CA LYS A 657 36.32 -2.58 -5.20
C LYS A 657 36.00 -2.56 -6.69
N HIS A 658 35.01 -1.75 -7.08
CA HIS A 658 34.65 -1.56 -8.48
C HIS A 658 34.63 -0.07 -8.83
N PRO A 659 35.54 0.39 -9.72
CA PRO A 659 35.59 1.78 -10.15
C PRO A 659 34.33 2.15 -10.94
N THR A 660 34.02 3.44 -10.99
CA THR A 660 32.85 3.93 -11.74
C THR A 660 33.01 3.86 -13.26
N ASP A 661 34.25 3.69 -13.75
CA ASP A 661 34.60 3.77 -15.18
C ASP A 661 34.07 5.05 -15.87
N ASN A 662 33.96 6.14 -15.10
CA ASN A 662 33.37 7.42 -15.53
C ASN A 662 31.91 7.31 -16.02
N ILE A 663 31.20 6.27 -15.61
CA ILE A 663 29.77 6.09 -15.86
C ILE A 663 28.99 6.87 -14.78
N ASN A 664 28.03 7.70 -15.21
CA ASN A 664 27.21 8.54 -14.34
C ASN A 664 28.01 9.31 -13.28
N PRO A 665 29.05 10.08 -13.68
CA PRO A 665 30.03 10.67 -12.78
C PRO A 665 29.44 11.64 -11.74
N ASP A 666 28.28 12.24 -12.02
CA ASP A 666 27.62 13.20 -11.13
C ASP A 666 26.77 12.54 -10.03
N PHE A 667 26.72 11.21 -9.99
CA PHE A 667 25.92 10.44 -9.03
C PHE A 667 26.63 9.19 -8.51
N LEU A 668 27.25 8.40 -9.39
CA LEU A 668 27.85 7.14 -9.00
C LEU A 668 29.14 7.36 -8.20
N ILE A 669 29.30 6.62 -7.11
CA ILE A 669 30.53 6.54 -6.31
C ILE A 669 31.14 5.16 -6.53
N GLU A 670 32.47 5.07 -6.49
CA GLU A 670 33.19 3.80 -6.51
C GLU A 670 32.64 2.85 -5.43
N TYR A 671 32.34 1.61 -5.80
CA TYR A 671 31.90 0.62 -4.83
C TYR A 671 33.11 0.17 -4.01
N PRO A 672 33.11 0.33 -2.67
CA PRO A 672 34.30 0.12 -1.86
C PRO A 672 34.50 -1.34 -1.42
N GLY A 673 33.62 -2.26 -1.81
CA GLY A 673 33.52 -3.62 -1.27
C GLY A 673 32.52 -3.70 -0.10
N PHE A 674 31.89 -4.86 0.08
CA PHE A 674 30.76 -5.03 1.02
C PHE A 674 31.15 -4.70 2.47
N ALA A 675 32.28 -5.26 2.92
CA ALA A 675 32.79 -5.04 4.27
C ALA A 675 33.09 -3.56 4.57
N SER A 676 33.59 -2.83 3.58
CA SER A 676 33.88 -1.40 3.72
C SER A 676 32.59 -0.56 3.75
N ALA A 677 31.63 -0.86 2.86
CA ALA A 677 30.37 -0.11 2.76
C ALA A 677 29.45 -0.30 3.97
N TYR A 678 29.40 -1.51 4.55
CA TYR A 678 28.44 -1.86 5.60
C TYR A 678 29.07 -2.15 6.97
N ASN A 679 30.40 -2.05 7.07
CA ASN A 679 31.16 -2.37 8.28
C ASN A 679 30.89 -3.81 8.80
N LEU A 680 30.72 -4.74 7.86
CA LEU A 680 30.31 -6.13 8.14
C LEU A 680 30.71 -7.05 6.97
N PRO A 681 31.31 -8.23 7.19
CA PRO A 681 31.58 -9.19 6.11
C PRO A 681 30.31 -9.80 5.52
N ILE A 682 30.40 -10.21 4.25
CA ILE A 682 29.42 -11.07 3.58
C ILE A 682 30.06 -12.43 3.29
N ASN A 683 29.39 -13.48 3.73
CA ASN A 683 29.83 -14.86 3.59
C ASN A 683 29.08 -15.52 2.43
N ILE A 684 29.83 -15.87 1.38
CA ILE A 684 29.34 -16.53 0.18
C ILE A 684 29.79 -17.98 0.25
N PRO A 685 28.87 -18.96 0.27
CA PRO A 685 29.23 -20.37 0.37
C PRO A 685 30.01 -20.79 -0.87
N TYR A 686 31.00 -21.67 -0.67
CA TYR A 686 31.70 -22.31 -1.78
C TYR A 686 30.74 -23.19 -2.55
N TYR A 687 30.87 -23.26 -3.88
CA TYR A 687 29.88 -23.93 -4.72
C TYR A 687 29.83 -25.46 -4.54
N GLU A 688 30.82 -26.05 -3.86
CA GLU A 688 30.82 -27.48 -3.48
C GLU A 688 30.26 -27.72 -2.06
N ASP A 689 29.88 -26.67 -1.32
CA ASP A 689 29.20 -26.79 -0.02
C ASP A 689 27.75 -27.20 -0.23
N ALA A 690 27.49 -28.51 -0.23
CA ALA A 690 26.18 -29.10 -0.52
C ALA A 690 25.06 -28.70 0.48
N ASP A 691 25.40 -28.14 1.65
CA ASP A 691 24.41 -27.69 2.64
C ASP A 691 23.92 -26.26 2.35
N LYS A 692 24.73 -25.45 1.65
CA LYS A 692 24.46 -24.03 1.38
C LYS A 692 24.37 -23.68 -0.10
N TRP A 693 24.84 -24.55 -0.98
CA TRP A 693 24.80 -24.43 -2.43
C TRP A 693 24.03 -25.62 -3.01
N ILE A 694 22.74 -25.41 -3.28
CA ILE A 694 21.83 -26.47 -3.72
C ILE A 694 21.73 -26.48 -5.24
N ASN A 695 22.07 -27.63 -5.83
CA ASN A 695 21.93 -27.85 -7.26
C ASN A 695 20.44 -27.90 -7.69
N ILE A 696 20.15 -27.32 -8.85
CA ILE A 696 18.85 -27.41 -9.52
C ILE A 696 19.06 -27.62 -11.03
N ASP A 697 18.56 -28.75 -11.52
CA ASP A 697 18.55 -29.06 -12.95
C ASP A 697 17.13 -29.37 -13.39
N LEU A 698 16.78 -28.89 -14.59
CA LEU A 698 15.50 -29.22 -15.23
C LEU A 698 15.75 -30.37 -16.21
N GLU A 699 15.09 -31.51 -15.99
CA GLU A 699 15.11 -32.59 -16.98
C GLU A 699 14.43 -32.10 -18.27
N LYS A 700 15.07 -32.32 -19.43
CA LYS A 700 14.49 -31.99 -20.74
C LYS A 700 13.18 -32.76 -20.92
N SER A 701 12.06 -32.07 -20.83
CA SER A 701 10.73 -32.66 -20.95
C SER A 701 10.05 -32.21 -22.24
N ASN A 702 9.30 -33.11 -22.90
CA ASN A 702 8.49 -32.79 -24.09
C ASN A 702 7.17 -32.06 -23.74
N LYS A 703 7.09 -31.42 -22.56
CA LYS A 703 5.89 -30.72 -22.09
C LYS A 703 5.80 -29.32 -22.69
N SER A 704 4.61 -28.74 -22.59
CA SER A 704 4.38 -27.35 -22.98
C SER A 704 5.18 -26.36 -22.10
N ASP A 705 5.40 -25.15 -22.60
CA ASP A 705 6.14 -24.11 -21.86
C ASP A 705 5.44 -23.71 -20.55
N SER A 706 4.11 -23.69 -20.53
CA SER A 706 3.31 -23.41 -19.33
C SER A 706 3.44 -24.51 -18.26
N GLU A 707 3.48 -25.78 -18.66
CA GLU A 707 3.74 -26.89 -17.74
C GLU A 707 5.18 -26.85 -17.20
N ASN A 708 6.16 -26.55 -18.05
CA ASN A 708 7.56 -26.41 -17.64
C ASN A 708 7.75 -25.26 -16.65
N ALA A 709 7.06 -24.13 -16.83
CA ALA A 709 7.04 -23.00 -15.89
C ALA A 709 6.60 -23.41 -14.48
N ILE A 710 5.52 -24.19 -14.39
CA ILE A 710 5.01 -24.70 -13.10
C ILE A 710 6.01 -25.68 -12.47
N ILE A 711 6.66 -26.53 -13.27
CA ILE A 711 7.67 -27.49 -12.78
C ILE A 711 8.88 -26.74 -12.22
N VAL A 712 9.43 -25.76 -12.94
CA VAL A 712 10.55 -24.93 -12.48
C VAL A 712 10.21 -24.26 -11.15
N ALA A 713 9.02 -23.67 -11.04
CA ALA A 713 8.56 -23.04 -9.80
C ALA A 713 8.49 -24.02 -8.62
N ARG A 714 7.96 -25.23 -8.84
CA ARG A 714 7.89 -26.28 -7.81
C ARG A 714 9.27 -26.79 -7.41
N LEU A 715 10.18 -26.96 -8.36
CA LEU A 715 11.55 -27.38 -8.08
C LEU A 715 12.25 -26.33 -7.20
N ILE A 716 12.23 -25.05 -7.59
CA ILE A 716 12.83 -23.96 -6.81
C ILE A 716 12.26 -23.91 -5.40
N THR A 717 10.93 -23.96 -5.26
CA THR A 717 10.28 -23.91 -3.94
C THR A 717 10.60 -25.11 -3.07
N SER A 718 10.74 -26.31 -3.64
CA SER A 718 11.21 -27.49 -2.87
C SER A 718 12.65 -27.35 -2.38
N LYS A 719 13.55 -26.74 -3.19
CA LYS A 719 14.94 -26.46 -2.79
C LYS A 719 15.02 -25.37 -1.71
N ILE A 720 14.13 -24.38 -1.75
CA ILE A 720 14.00 -23.39 -0.67
C ILE A 720 13.63 -24.09 0.65
N GLU A 721 12.66 -24.99 0.65
CA GLU A 721 12.29 -25.75 1.86
C GLU A 721 13.44 -26.62 2.37
N GLN A 722 14.21 -27.24 1.47
CA GLN A 722 15.41 -27.99 1.85
C GLN A 722 16.40 -27.11 2.64
N ILE A 723 16.70 -25.89 2.15
CA ILE A 723 17.62 -24.96 2.83
C ILE A 723 17.10 -24.57 4.21
N ILE A 724 15.80 -24.24 4.31
CA ILE A 724 15.14 -23.82 5.56
C ILE A 724 15.23 -24.90 6.63
N ASN A 725 15.10 -26.17 6.24
CA ASN A 725 15.16 -27.29 7.19
C ASN A 725 16.57 -27.58 7.69
N ILE A 726 17.62 -27.22 6.92
CA ILE A 726 19.02 -27.47 7.29
C ILE A 726 19.58 -26.31 8.13
N GLN A 727 19.22 -25.06 7.79
CA GLN A 727 19.81 -23.87 8.43
C GLN A 727 18.77 -22.79 8.73
N SER A 728 19.05 -22.01 9.77
CA SER A 728 18.30 -20.79 10.12
C SER A 728 18.68 -19.59 9.22
N GLN A 729 19.07 -19.80 7.96
CA GLN A 729 19.51 -18.71 7.09
C GLN A 729 18.33 -17.95 6.47
N HIS A 730 18.47 -16.62 6.38
CA HIS A 730 17.36 -15.73 5.99
C HIS A 730 17.41 -15.22 4.54
N THR A 731 18.53 -15.37 3.81
CA THR A 731 18.69 -14.82 2.44
C THR A 731 19.18 -15.87 1.44
N ILE A 732 18.32 -16.23 0.48
CA ILE A 732 18.61 -17.23 -0.57
C ILE A 732 18.78 -16.56 -1.93
N VAL A 733 19.91 -16.81 -2.60
CA VAL A 733 20.18 -16.41 -3.98
C VAL A 733 19.64 -17.48 -4.92
N ILE A 734 18.88 -17.08 -5.93
CA ILE A 734 18.32 -18.00 -6.93
C ILE A 734 18.82 -17.57 -8.30
N PHE A 735 19.55 -18.45 -8.98
CA PHE A 735 20.04 -18.19 -10.32
C PHE A 735 19.01 -18.60 -11.37
N ILE A 736 18.74 -17.70 -12.31
CA ILE A 736 17.82 -17.94 -13.43
C ILE A 736 18.64 -17.95 -14.74
N PRO A 737 18.90 -19.14 -15.32
CA PRO A 737 19.64 -19.26 -16.57
C PRO A 737 18.79 -18.80 -17.75
N LYS A 738 19.45 -18.38 -18.84
CA LYS A 738 18.78 -17.84 -20.03
C LYS A 738 17.83 -18.84 -20.70
N GLU A 739 18.11 -20.13 -20.57
CA GLU A 739 17.24 -21.21 -21.07
C GLU A 739 15.86 -21.23 -20.39
N TRP A 740 15.70 -20.66 -19.19
CA TRP A 740 14.41 -20.60 -18.50
C TRP A 740 13.58 -19.37 -18.85
N GLN A 741 14.06 -18.50 -19.74
CA GLN A 741 13.37 -17.27 -20.11
C GLN A 741 11.94 -17.52 -20.64
N ALA A 742 11.73 -18.63 -21.36
CA ALA A 742 10.40 -19.04 -21.85
C ALA A 742 9.45 -19.47 -20.72
N PHE A 743 9.98 -19.84 -19.55
CA PHE A 743 9.25 -20.37 -18.40
C PHE A 743 9.02 -19.31 -17.30
N GLU A 744 9.49 -18.08 -17.49
CA GLU A 744 9.36 -17.01 -16.50
C GLU A 744 7.91 -16.49 -16.39
N SER A 745 7.13 -16.53 -17.46
CA SER A 745 5.73 -16.06 -17.46
C SER A 745 4.91 -16.69 -18.58
N PHE A 746 3.63 -16.94 -18.35
CA PHE A 746 2.68 -17.34 -19.41
C PHE A 746 1.27 -16.81 -19.13
N GLN A 747 0.47 -16.70 -20.20
CA GLN A 747 -0.94 -16.36 -20.14
C GLN A 747 -1.74 -17.36 -20.98
N GLU A 748 -2.45 -18.28 -20.32
CA GLU A 748 -3.25 -19.33 -20.98
C GLU A 748 -4.60 -19.50 -20.27
N ASN A 749 -5.68 -19.66 -21.03
CA ASN A 749 -7.03 -19.95 -20.50
C ASN A 749 -7.54 -18.98 -19.41
N GLY A 750 -7.06 -17.73 -19.41
CA GLY A 750 -7.40 -16.73 -18.39
C GLY A 750 -6.58 -16.81 -17.10
N GLU A 751 -5.63 -17.74 -17.01
CA GLU A 751 -4.61 -17.78 -15.97
C GLU A 751 -3.38 -16.97 -16.39
N ASP A 752 -2.81 -16.24 -15.45
CA ASP A 752 -1.63 -15.39 -15.62
C ASP A 752 -0.60 -15.81 -14.56
N PHE A 753 0.57 -16.21 -15.02
CA PHE A 753 1.66 -16.74 -14.18
C PHE A 753 2.93 -15.91 -14.36
N ASP A 754 3.59 -15.62 -13.24
CA ASP A 754 4.90 -14.97 -13.17
C ASP A 754 5.75 -15.72 -12.14
N LEU A 755 6.89 -16.26 -12.58
CA LEU A 755 7.80 -17.08 -11.78
C LEU A 755 8.37 -16.29 -10.60
N HIS A 756 8.72 -15.02 -10.82
CA HIS A 756 9.27 -14.14 -9.79
C HIS A 756 8.26 -13.93 -8.66
N ASP A 757 7.04 -13.52 -9.00
CA ASP A 757 5.97 -13.25 -8.03
C ASP A 757 5.58 -14.54 -7.29
N TYR A 758 5.58 -15.70 -7.97
CA TYR A 758 5.33 -17.00 -7.34
C TYR A 758 6.39 -17.38 -6.29
N ILE A 759 7.67 -17.29 -6.63
CA ILE A 759 8.78 -17.58 -5.71
C ILE A 759 8.74 -16.62 -4.52
N LYS A 760 8.48 -15.33 -4.77
CA LYS A 760 8.38 -14.31 -3.72
C LYS A 760 7.25 -14.57 -2.75
N ALA A 761 6.05 -14.85 -3.26
CA ALA A 761 4.91 -15.23 -2.43
C ALA A 761 5.22 -16.44 -1.56
N PHE A 762 5.76 -17.51 -2.16
CA PHE A 762 6.12 -18.72 -1.43
C PHE A 762 7.16 -18.46 -0.34
N SER A 763 8.28 -17.81 -0.69
CA SER A 763 9.40 -17.58 0.24
C SER A 763 8.99 -16.71 1.43
N ALA A 764 8.19 -15.68 1.17
CA ALA A 764 7.68 -14.82 2.22
C ALA A 764 6.70 -15.55 3.16
N SER A 765 5.90 -16.48 2.64
CA SER A 765 5.04 -17.35 3.48
C SER A 765 5.84 -18.21 4.46
N LYS A 766 7.11 -18.47 4.14
CA LYS A 766 8.08 -19.21 4.97
C LYS A 766 9.00 -18.30 5.80
N GLY A 767 8.87 -16.97 5.70
CA GLY A 767 9.70 -16.02 6.44
C GLY A 767 11.14 -15.88 5.90
N VAL A 768 11.37 -16.16 4.61
CA VAL A 768 12.72 -16.11 4.01
C VAL A 768 12.78 -15.11 2.86
N SER A 769 13.86 -14.35 2.81
CA SER A 769 14.15 -13.40 1.73
C SER A 769 14.84 -14.11 0.57
N THR A 770 14.44 -13.78 -0.66
CA THR A 770 15.08 -14.29 -1.89
C THR A 770 15.63 -13.17 -2.77
N GLN A 771 16.75 -13.44 -3.44
CA GLN A 771 17.32 -12.59 -4.49
C GLN A 771 17.49 -13.40 -5.77
N LEU A 772 16.70 -13.09 -6.79
CA LEU A 772 16.84 -13.70 -8.10
C LEU A 772 17.93 -12.97 -8.90
N ILE A 773 18.82 -13.71 -9.56
CA ILE A 773 19.87 -13.19 -10.43
C ILE A 773 19.75 -13.88 -11.78
N ARG A 774 19.56 -13.10 -12.85
CA ARG A 774 19.51 -13.63 -14.23
C ARG A 774 20.91 -13.76 -14.81
N GLU A 775 21.13 -14.75 -15.67
CA GLU A 775 22.42 -15.00 -16.33
C GLU A 775 23.01 -13.76 -17.02
N GLU A 776 22.18 -12.95 -17.68
CA GLU A 776 22.62 -11.72 -18.35
C GLU A 776 23.31 -10.71 -17.40
N THR A 777 22.95 -10.72 -16.11
CA THR A 777 23.50 -9.81 -15.09
C THR A 777 24.99 -10.07 -14.85
N LEU A 778 25.45 -11.32 -14.99
CA LEU A 778 26.86 -11.70 -14.80
C LEU A 778 27.78 -11.01 -15.83
N SER A 779 27.22 -10.68 -17.00
CA SER A 779 27.93 -10.09 -18.13
C SER A 779 27.71 -8.57 -18.28
N ASP A 780 27.00 -7.94 -17.35
CA ASP A 780 26.68 -6.50 -17.44
C ASP A 780 27.96 -5.65 -17.37
N ARG A 781 28.02 -4.63 -18.24
CA ARG A 781 29.14 -3.68 -18.32
C ARG A 781 29.13 -2.69 -17.16
N LEU A 782 27.97 -2.45 -16.52
CA LEU A 782 27.78 -1.49 -15.44
C LEU A 782 28.18 -2.07 -14.07
N LYS A 783 29.36 -2.69 -13.98
CA LYS A 783 29.80 -3.48 -12.81
C LYS A 783 29.61 -2.75 -11.48
N CYS A 784 30.10 -1.51 -11.37
CA CYS A 784 29.99 -0.72 -10.13
C CYS A 784 28.53 -0.51 -9.67
N GLN A 785 27.60 -0.26 -10.60
CA GLN A 785 26.17 -0.14 -10.26
C GLN A 785 25.60 -1.49 -9.83
N VAL A 786 25.89 -2.56 -10.58
CA VAL A 786 25.42 -3.91 -10.25
C VAL A 786 25.84 -4.30 -8.82
N TYR A 787 27.11 -4.10 -8.44
CA TYR A 787 27.59 -4.46 -7.10
C TYR A 787 27.06 -3.56 -6.00
N TRP A 788 26.90 -2.24 -6.24
CA TRP A 788 26.18 -1.39 -5.28
C TRP A 788 24.76 -1.93 -5.06
N TRP A 789 23.97 -2.16 -6.11
CA TRP A 789 22.56 -2.55 -6.00
C TRP A 789 22.40 -3.92 -5.34
N LEU A 790 23.23 -4.90 -5.72
CA LEU A 790 23.26 -6.21 -5.08
C LEU A 790 23.65 -6.13 -3.60
N SER A 791 24.65 -5.30 -3.25
CA SER A 791 25.09 -5.16 -1.87
C SER A 791 23.98 -4.63 -0.94
N LEU A 792 23.20 -3.64 -1.39
CA LEU A 792 22.05 -3.12 -0.63
C LEU A 792 20.97 -4.16 -0.50
N SER A 793 20.67 -4.87 -1.59
CA SER A 793 19.68 -5.93 -1.57
C SER A 793 20.02 -6.99 -0.52
N PHE A 794 21.26 -7.50 -0.50
CA PHE A 794 21.67 -8.49 0.50
C PHE A 794 21.65 -7.95 1.93
N TYR A 795 22.09 -6.70 2.13
CA TYR A 795 22.05 -6.07 3.44
C TYR A 795 20.61 -5.97 3.97
N VAL A 796 19.70 -5.39 3.18
CA VAL A 796 18.30 -5.19 3.56
C VAL A 796 17.55 -6.51 3.73
N LYS A 797 17.78 -7.48 2.83
CA LYS A 797 17.16 -8.81 2.88
C LYS A 797 17.60 -9.65 4.08
N SER A 798 18.73 -9.31 4.69
CA SER A 798 19.14 -9.84 5.99
C SER A 798 18.46 -9.14 7.19
N LEU A 799 17.32 -8.47 6.96
CA LEU A 799 16.51 -7.76 7.94
C LEU A 799 17.23 -6.59 8.63
N ARG A 800 18.14 -5.92 7.90
CA ARG A 800 18.88 -4.75 8.38
C ARG A 800 18.35 -3.44 7.79
N THR A 801 18.70 -2.34 8.44
CA THR A 801 18.28 -0.97 8.10
C THR A 801 19.49 -0.13 7.73
N PRO A 802 19.76 0.10 6.43
CA PRO A 802 20.97 0.81 6.02
C PRO A 802 20.92 2.30 6.35
N TRP A 803 19.74 2.94 6.25
CA TRP A 803 19.51 4.34 6.61
C TRP A 803 18.04 4.61 6.92
N VAL A 804 17.76 5.74 7.56
CA VAL A 804 16.40 6.22 7.85
C VAL A 804 16.23 7.69 7.47
N LEU A 805 15.00 8.19 7.33
CA LEU A 805 14.74 9.61 7.08
C LEU A 805 15.00 10.46 8.32
N ASN A 806 15.60 11.63 8.13
CA ASN A 806 15.60 12.68 9.13
C ASN A 806 14.25 13.42 9.11
N ASN A 807 13.25 12.84 9.77
CA ASN A 807 11.93 13.45 9.92
C ASN A 807 11.82 14.28 11.21
N GLN A 808 11.04 15.35 11.16
CA GLN A 808 10.73 16.19 12.33
C GLN A 808 9.51 15.66 13.09
N GLU A 809 8.54 15.06 12.39
CA GLU A 809 7.27 14.59 12.93
C GLU A 809 7.36 13.16 13.51
N LYS A 810 7.95 13.02 14.70
CA LYS A 810 8.24 11.72 15.33
C LYS A 810 7.02 10.88 15.74
N ASN A 811 5.83 11.50 15.85
CA ASN A 811 4.59 10.81 16.24
C ASN A 811 3.67 10.54 15.03
N THR A 812 4.16 10.77 13.81
CA THR A 812 3.44 10.48 12.57
C THR A 812 3.79 9.09 12.06
N ALA A 813 2.80 8.39 11.51
CA ALA A 813 3.02 7.16 10.76
C ALA A 813 2.30 7.23 9.41
N TYR A 814 2.79 6.46 8.43
CA TYR A 814 2.24 6.47 7.08
C TYR A 814 1.65 5.12 6.72
N ALA A 815 0.60 5.11 5.91
CA ALA A 815 0.05 3.90 5.31
C ALA A 815 -0.12 4.07 3.80
N GLY A 816 0.22 3.04 3.04
CA GLY A 816 -0.02 2.96 1.60
C GLY A 816 -1.13 1.97 1.28
N ILE A 817 -2.01 2.33 0.34
CA ILE A 817 -3.06 1.46 -0.17
C ILE A 817 -2.74 1.00 -1.59
N GLY A 818 -2.65 -0.32 -1.77
CA GLY A 818 -2.57 -0.97 -3.07
C GLY A 818 -3.77 -1.90 -3.29
N TYR A 819 -4.19 -2.08 -4.54
CA TYR A 819 -5.26 -3.01 -4.90
C TYR A 819 -4.80 -3.96 -5.99
N SER A 820 -5.34 -5.18 -5.95
CA SER A 820 -5.18 -6.21 -6.95
C SER A 820 -6.54 -6.82 -7.26
N ILE A 821 -6.83 -7.04 -8.54
CA ILE A 821 -8.09 -7.64 -9.00
C ILE A 821 -7.76 -8.96 -9.67
N LYS A 822 -8.38 -10.04 -9.19
CA LYS A 822 -8.33 -11.36 -9.82
C LYS A 822 -9.67 -11.64 -10.48
N LYS A 823 -9.66 -11.90 -11.79
CA LYS A 823 -10.81 -12.47 -12.52
C LYS A 823 -10.67 -13.98 -12.48
N ASN A 824 -11.70 -14.68 -12.01
CA ASN A 824 -11.77 -16.14 -12.15
C ASN A 824 -12.51 -16.51 -13.44
N SER A 825 -12.32 -17.75 -13.90
CA SER A 825 -12.96 -18.32 -15.10
C SER A 825 -14.50 -18.30 -15.09
N ASN A 826 -15.12 -18.10 -13.93
CA ASN A 826 -16.57 -17.93 -13.74
C ASN A 826 -17.03 -16.45 -13.67
N ASP A 827 -16.23 -15.50 -14.16
CA ASP A 827 -16.50 -14.04 -14.15
C ASP A 827 -16.65 -13.40 -12.75
N THR A 828 -16.37 -14.15 -11.67
CA THR A 828 -16.30 -13.59 -10.32
C THR A 828 -14.99 -12.84 -10.14
N GLU A 829 -15.09 -11.55 -9.84
CA GLU A 829 -13.95 -10.69 -9.55
C GLU A 829 -13.67 -10.69 -8.04
N VAL A 830 -12.41 -10.90 -7.65
CA VAL A 830 -11.96 -10.80 -6.26
C VAL A 830 -11.00 -9.62 -6.16
N VAL A 831 -11.33 -8.67 -5.30
CA VAL A 831 -10.47 -7.51 -5.01
C VAL A 831 -9.72 -7.76 -3.71
N ILE A 832 -8.40 -7.68 -3.77
CA ILE A 832 -7.51 -7.78 -2.62
C ILE A 832 -6.90 -6.39 -2.38
N GLY A 833 -7.15 -5.84 -1.20
CA GLY A 833 -6.51 -4.64 -0.70
C GLY A 833 -5.24 -4.98 0.09
N CYS A 834 -4.19 -4.17 -0.10
CA CYS A 834 -2.96 -4.22 0.66
C CYS A 834 -2.80 -2.94 1.49
N SER A 835 -2.64 -3.09 2.80
CA SER A 835 -2.25 -2.02 3.72
C SER A 835 -0.80 -2.20 4.11
N HIS A 836 0.09 -1.28 3.74
CA HIS A 836 1.49 -1.30 4.16
C HIS A 836 1.81 -0.06 4.99
N ILE A 837 2.31 -0.26 6.21
CA ILE A 837 2.62 0.82 7.14
C ILE A 837 4.11 1.16 7.23
N TYR A 838 4.38 2.42 7.55
CA TYR A 838 5.71 2.98 7.73
C TYR A 838 5.76 3.80 9.02
N ASP A 839 6.92 3.80 9.68
CA ASP A 839 7.16 4.68 10.82
C ASP A 839 7.44 6.14 10.40
N SER A 840 7.63 7.02 11.39
CA SER A 840 7.97 8.43 11.15
C SER A 840 9.26 8.62 10.36
N ASN A 841 10.20 7.67 10.43
CA ASN A 841 11.48 7.75 9.75
C ASN A 841 11.44 7.09 8.36
N GLY A 842 10.25 6.73 7.88
CA GLY A 842 10.05 6.14 6.56
C GLY A 842 10.55 4.70 6.44
N GLN A 843 10.79 4.01 7.57
CA GLN A 843 11.08 2.58 7.57
C GLN A 843 9.78 1.83 7.29
N GLY A 844 9.77 0.98 6.25
CA GLY A 844 8.66 0.06 6.04
C GLY A 844 8.63 -0.96 7.16
N LEU A 845 7.45 -1.20 7.74
CA LEU A 845 7.28 -2.12 8.85
C LEU A 845 6.62 -3.41 8.34
N LYS A 846 5.33 -3.55 8.60
CA LYS A 846 4.53 -4.72 8.22
C LYS A 846 3.44 -4.32 7.23
N TYR A 847 2.94 -5.30 6.49
CA TYR A 847 1.75 -5.14 5.69
C TYR A 847 0.71 -6.23 6.01
N LYS A 848 -0.56 -5.98 5.63
CA LYS A 848 -1.68 -6.93 5.71
C LYS A 848 -2.41 -6.96 4.37
N LEU A 849 -2.76 -8.16 3.90
CA LEU A 849 -3.64 -8.38 2.77
C LEU A 849 -5.04 -8.68 3.27
N SER A 850 -6.04 -8.08 2.64
CA SER A 850 -7.44 -8.30 3.01
C SER A 850 -8.32 -8.25 1.77
N LYS A 851 -9.25 -9.20 1.67
CA LYS A 851 -10.29 -9.18 0.66
C LYS A 851 -11.24 -8.00 0.90
N VAL A 852 -11.70 -7.38 -0.19
CA VAL A 852 -12.74 -6.35 -0.17
C VAL A 852 -14.02 -6.97 -0.70
N ASP A 853 -15.07 -7.05 0.12
CA ASP A 853 -16.30 -7.74 -0.24
C ASP A 853 -17.30 -6.82 -0.97
N ASN A 854 -17.56 -5.61 -0.47
CA ASN A 854 -18.53 -4.68 -1.04
C ASN A 854 -17.81 -3.49 -1.71
N TYR A 855 -17.26 -3.76 -2.89
CA TYR A 855 -16.58 -2.74 -3.69
C TYR A 855 -17.41 -2.27 -4.90
N ILE A 856 -17.12 -1.05 -5.33
CA ILE A 856 -17.63 -0.48 -6.57
C ILE A 856 -16.45 -0.31 -7.52
N LEU A 857 -16.56 -0.82 -8.75
CA LEU A 857 -15.59 -0.53 -9.80
C LEU A 857 -16.00 0.71 -10.59
N ASP A 858 -15.04 1.59 -10.85
CA ASP A 858 -15.25 2.61 -11.88
C ASP A 858 -15.07 2.04 -13.30
N LYS A 859 -15.21 2.91 -14.31
CA LYS A 859 -15.04 2.55 -15.72
C LYS A 859 -13.64 2.05 -16.09
N GLN A 860 -12.65 2.33 -15.25
CA GLN A 860 -11.27 1.90 -15.41
C GLN A 860 -10.97 0.64 -14.59
N SER A 861 -12.00 0.02 -13.98
CA SER A 861 -11.88 -1.11 -13.08
C SER A 861 -11.04 -0.79 -11.83
N ASN A 862 -11.05 0.47 -11.36
CA ASN A 862 -10.49 0.80 -10.05
C ASN A 862 -11.50 0.48 -8.94
N PRO A 863 -11.10 -0.23 -7.87
CA PRO A 863 -11.99 -0.53 -6.76
C PRO A 863 -12.10 0.62 -5.76
N PHE A 864 -13.31 0.84 -5.27
CA PHE A 864 -13.64 1.76 -4.19
C PHE A 864 -14.41 1.00 -3.10
N MET A 865 -14.01 1.19 -1.85
CA MET A 865 -14.63 0.50 -0.72
C MET A 865 -15.95 1.17 -0.31
N SER A 866 -16.92 0.36 0.12
CA SER A 866 -18.06 0.84 0.90
C SER A 866 -17.63 1.41 2.26
N TYR A 867 -18.52 2.11 2.96
CA TYR A 867 -18.25 2.60 4.32
C TYR A 867 -17.78 1.49 5.26
N ASN A 868 -18.45 0.34 5.21
CA ASN A 868 -18.17 -0.79 6.08
C ASN A 868 -16.79 -1.39 5.82
N ASP A 869 -16.41 -1.54 4.55
CA ASP A 869 -15.10 -2.10 4.19
C ASP A 869 -13.98 -1.09 4.47
N ALA A 870 -14.23 0.20 4.24
CA ALA A 870 -13.32 1.27 4.62
C ALA A 870 -13.10 1.37 6.13
N PHE A 871 -14.14 1.09 6.93
CA PHE A 871 -14.04 0.97 8.38
C PHE A 871 -13.18 -0.23 8.78
N GLN A 872 -13.43 -1.42 8.20
CA GLN A 872 -12.57 -2.60 8.43
C GLN A 872 -11.12 -2.35 8.04
N PHE A 873 -10.90 -1.63 6.95
CA PHE A 873 -9.58 -1.23 6.50
C PHE A 873 -8.88 -0.34 7.54
N GLY A 874 -9.59 0.61 8.15
CA GLY A 874 -9.08 1.41 9.27
C GLY A 874 -8.70 0.56 10.49
N VAL A 875 -9.52 -0.44 10.84
CA VAL A 875 -9.22 -1.40 11.93
C VAL A 875 -7.92 -2.14 11.65
N SER A 876 -7.76 -2.65 10.42
CA SER A 876 -6.54 -3.34 9.98
C SER A 876 -5.29 -2.45 10.03
N ILE A 877 -5.39 -1.17 9.66
CA ILE A 877 -4.27 -0.21 9.82
C ILE A 877 -3.89 -0.07 11.29
N ARG A 878 -4.88 0.10 12.18
CA ARG A 878 -4.60 0.22 13.61
C ARG A 878 -3.91 -1.03 14.15
N GLU A 879 -4.41 -2.21 13.80
CA GLU A 879 -3.80 -3.49 14.19
C GLU A 879 -2.35 -3.59 13.72
N LEU A 880 -2.07 -3.16 12.48
CA LEU A 880 -0.70 -3.12 11.97
C LEU A 880 0.19 -2.21 12.82
N PHE A 881 -0.26 -0.99 13.13
CA PHE A 881 0.49 -0.08 14.01
C PHE A 881 0.69 -0.68 15.40
N TYR A 882 -0.36 -1.26 15.97
CA TYR A 882 -0.28 -1.94 17.25
C TYR A 882 0.74 -3.08 17.21
N ASN A 883 0.78 -3.89 16.16
CA ASN A 883 1.69 -5.04 16.05
C ASN A 883 3.14 -4.67 15.68
N SER A 884 3.40 -3.39 15.37
CA SER A 884 4.70 -2.95 14.85
C SER A 884 5.34 -1.82 15.64
N LEU A 885 4.56 -1.04 16.40
CA LEU A 885 5.00 0.09 17.20
C LEU A 885 4.68 -0.14 18.68
N ASP A 886 5.50 0.43 19.56
CA ASP A 886 5.27 0.36 21.01
C ASP A 886 4.03 1.15 21.44
N ARG A 887 3.73 2.24 20.73
CA ARG A 887 2.55 3.08 20.94
C ARG A 887 1.87 3.40 19.60
N LEU A 888 0.56 3.62 19.64
CA LEU A 888 -0.17 4.11 18.48
C LEU A 888 0.31 5.53 18.11
N PRO A 889 0.37 5.85 16.80
CA PRO A 889 0.76 7.18 16.33
C PRO A 889 -0.32 8.21 16.65
N GLU A 890 0.09 9.46 16.87
CA GLU A 890 -0.84 10.59 17.07
C GLU A 890 -1.43 11.06 15.73
N ARG A 891 -0.66 10.90 14.64
CA ARG A 891 -1.06 11.29 13.28
C ARG A 891 -0.83 10.15 12.29
N VAL A 892 -1.82 9.91 11.43
CA VAL A 892 -1.73 8.92 10.35
C VAL A 892 -1.96 9.58 9.00
N VAL A 893 -1.02 9.37 8.07
CA VAL A 893 -1.12 9.85 6.69
C VAL A 893 -1.30 8.66 5.76
N ILE A 894 -2.38 8.65 4.98
CA ILE A 894 -2.73 7.55 4.09
C ILE A 894 -2.57 7.99 2.64
N HIS A 895 -1.71 7.29 1.89
CA HIS A 895 -1.46 7.50 0.47
C HIS A 895 -2.21 6.49 -0.40
N LYS A 896 -2.91 7.00 -1.42
CA LYS A 896 -3.64 6.18 -2.40
C LYS A 896 -3.44 6.72 -3.83
N ARG A 897 -3.46 5.83 -4.84
CA ARG A 897 -3.36 6.19 -6.28
C ARG A 897 -4.69 6.62 -6.91
N THR A 898 -5.81 6.39 -6.24
CA THR A 898 -7.14 6.76 -6.72
C THR A 898 -7.82 7.63 -5.68
N LYS A 899 -8.84 8.39 -6.10
CA LYS A 899 -9.58 9.28 -5.20
C LYS A 899 -10.17 8.52 -4.00
N PHE A 900 -10.36 9.23 -2.90
CA PHE A 900 -11.16 8.73 -1.79
C PHE A 900 -12.63 9.09 -2.03
N THR A 901 -13.53 8.11 -1.94
CA THR A 901 -14.98 8.37 -1.95
C THR A 901 -15.45 8.88 -0.58
N ASN A 902 -16.61 9.50 -0.52
CA ASN A 902 -17.19 9.95 0.76
C ASN A 902 -17.36 8.80 1.76
N ASP A 903 -17.73 7.61 1.28
CA ASP A 903 -17.89 6.42 2.11
C ASP A 903 -16.53 5.94 2.65
N GLU A 904 -15.50 5.96 1.81
CA GLU A 904 -14.12 5.64 2.23
C GLU A 904 -13.60 6.61 3.28
N ILE A 905 -13.77 7.92 3.06
CA ILE A 905 -13.32 8.95 4.00
C ILE A 905 -13.99 8.72 5.36
N LYS A 906 -15.31 8.57 5.38
CA LYS A 906 -16.07 8.37 6.62
C LYS A 906 -15.71 7.06 7.32
N GLY A 907 -15.58 5.96 6.59
CA GLY A 907 -15.26 4.65 7.19
C GLY A 907 -13.87 4.63 7.82
N ILE A 908 -12.85 5.11 7.09
CA ILE A 908 -11.46 5.15 7.57
C ILE A 908 -11.33 6.07 8.78
N THR A 909 -11.84 7.29 8.68
CA THR A 909 -11.74 8.28 9.76
C THR A 909 -12.49 7.83 11.01
N ALA A 910 -13.70 7.29 10.88
CA ALA A 910 -14.47 6.74 12.00
C ALA A 910 -13.69 5.65 12.75
N SER A 911 -13.09 4.71 12.02
CA SER A 911 -12.31 3.64 12.65
C SER A 911 -11.05 4.15 13.34
N LEU A 912 -10.30 5.07 12.74
CA LEU A 912 -9.06 5.57 13.33
C LEU A 912 -9.33 6.50 14.52
N ASN A 913 -10.36 7.36 14.43
CA ASN A 913 -10.78 8.21 15.54
C ASN A 913 -11.23 7.38 16.75
N MET A 914 -12.00 6.31 16.54
CA MET A 914 -12.42 5.40 17.61
C MET A 914 -11.23 4.71 18.30
N ALA A 915 -10.09 4.62 17.61
CA ALA A 915 -8.84 4.07 18.12
C ALA A 915 -7.97 5.08 18.88
N GLY A 916 -8.41 6.34 19.00
CA GLY A 916 -7.64 7.43 19.60
C GLY A 916 -6.68 8.14 18.64
N ILE A 917 -6.71 7.84 17.35
CA ILE A 917 -5.91 8.50 16.31
C ILE A 917 -6.76 9.62 15.70
N THR A 918 -6.58 10.85 16.16
CA THR A 918 -7.44 11.99 15.79
C THR A 918 -6.92 12.81 14.62
N LYS A 919 -5.61 12.79 14.36
CA LYS A 919 -5.00 13.53 13.23
C LYS A 919 -4.84 12.61 12.03
N ILE A 920 -5.65 12.79 11.01
CA ILE A 920 -5.66 11.91 9.84
C ILE A 920 -5.55 12.75 8.57
N ASP A 921 -4.63 12.39 7.67
CA ASP A 921 -4.56 12.96 6.31
C ASP A 921 -4.83 11.86 5.27
N LEU A 922 -5.82 12.10 4.40
CA LEU A 922 -6.11 11.21 3.26
C LEU A 922 -5.66 11.90 1.97
N ILE A 923 -4.56 11.43 1.41
CA ILE A 923 -3.84 12.09 0.31
C ILE A 923 -3.79 11.17 -0.91
N GLU A 924 -4.38 11.64 -2.01
CA GLU A 924 -4.27 11.02 -3.32
C GLU A 924 -2.99 11.52 -4.02
N ILE A 925 -2.23 10.58 -4.61
CA ILE A 925 -1.01 10.89 -5.37
C ILE A 925 -1.12 10.27 -6.76
N ASN A 926 -1.05 11.11 -7.79
CA ASN A 926 -1.08 10.68 -9.19
C ASN A 926 -0.03 11.39 -10.04
N TYR A 927 0.24 10.89 -11.24
CA TYR A 927 1.06 11.63 -12.20
C TYR A 927 0.22 12.70 -12.88
N GLU A 928 0.77 13.90 -13.06
CA GLU A 928 0.16 14.94 -13.89
C GLU A 928 0.67 14.82 -15.33
N THR A 929 -0.20 14.42 -16.25
CA THR A 929 0.17 14.12 -17.63
C THR A 929 0.23 15.36 -18.52
N GLU A 930 -0.52 16.41 -18.20
CA GLU A 930 -0.78 17.52 -19.13
C GLU A 930 0.12 18.73 -18.88
N ALA A 931 0.36 19.08 -17.61
CA ALA A 931 1.17 20.23 -17.26
C ALA A 931 2.67 19.90 -17.27
N ARG A 932 3.45 20.64 -18.08
CA ARG A 932 4.92 20.62 -18.09
C ARG A 932 5.46 22.01 -17.84
N PHE A 933 6.54 22.09 -17.08
CA PHE A 933 7.22 23.33 -16.74
C PHE A 933 8.70 23.22 -17.07
N LEU A 934 9.22 24.22 -17.78
CA LEU A 934 10.62 24.37 -18.12
C LEU A 934 11.25 25.35 -17.13
N SER A 935 12.43 25.00 -16.63
CA SER A 935 13.19 25.92 -15.77
C SER A 935 13.75 27.06 -16.61
N MET A 936 13.74 28.27 -16.06
CA MET A 936 14.33 29.44 -16.70
C MET A 936 15.55 29.93 -15.92
N ASN A 937 16.49 30.55 -16.63
CA ASN A 937 17.64 31.22 -16.06
C ASN A 937 17.63 32.70 -16.45
N VAL A 938 18.29 33.52 -15.64
CA VAL A 938 18.50 34.94 -15.95
C VAL A 938 19.96 35.12 -16.31
N PHE A 939 20.23 35.56 -17.53
CA PHE A 939 21.57 35.85 -18.03
C PHE A 939 21.61 37.27 -18.60
N ASN A 940 22.57 38.08 -18.15
CA ASN A 940 22.68 39.50 -18.51
C ASN A 940 21.36 40.29 -18.31
N GLY A 941 20.59 39.94 -17.28
CA GLY A 941 19.30 40.58 -16.97
C GLY A 941 18.12 40.13 -17.85
N LEU A 942 18.32 39.23 -18.79
CA LEU A 942 17.27 38.69 -19.66
C LEU A 942 16.88 37.26 -19.25
N LEU A 943 15.62 36.92 -19.44
CA LEU A 943 15.08 35.61 -19.12
C LEU A 943 15.24 34.62 -20.28
N GLY A 944 15.90 33.49 -20.03
CA GLY A 944 16.13 32.42 -21.01
C GLY A 944 15.72 31.03 -20.49
N ILE A 945 15.64 30.05 -21.38
CA ILE A 945 15.39 28.65 -20.99
C ILE A 945 16.66 28.04 -20.42
N ASP A 946 16.58 27.50 -19.19
CA ASP A 946 17.66 26.70 -18.62
C ASP A 946 17.69 25.35 -19.35
N LYS A 947 18.89 24.92 -19.75
CA LYS A 947 19.12 23.63 -20.42
C LYS A 947 18.84 22.44 -19.50
N PHE A 948 18.84 22.66 -18.17
CA PHE A 948 18.54 21.65 -17.18
C PHE A 948 17.06 21.68 -16.75
N PRO A 949 16.48 20.51 -16.42
CA PRO A 949 15.11 20.44 -15.96
C PRO A 949 14.91 21.14 -14.61
N ILE A 950 13.65 21.30 -14.24
CA ILE A 950 13.23 21.84 -12.94
C ILE A 950 13.89 21.11 -11.75
N SER A 951 14.12 21.85 -10.67
CA SER A 951 14.65 21.30 -9.43
C SER A 951 13.66 20.37 -8.75
N ARG A 952 14.15 19.21 -8.31
CA ARG A 952 13.42 18.33 -7.43
C ARG A 952 13.06 19.10 -6.14
N GLY A 953 11.87 18.83 -5.61
CA GLY A 953 11.31 19.55 -4.46
C GLY A 953 10.56 20.83 -4.82
N THR A 954 10.43 21.19 -6.09
CA THR A 954 9.55 22.29 -6.49
C THR A 954 8.09 21.88 -6.30
N CYS A 955 7.28 22.73 -5.68
CA CYS A 955 5.87 22.49 -5.39
C CYS A 955 5.03 23.73 -5.71
N ILE A 956 3.96 23.55 -6.49
CA ILE A 956 3.06 24.62 -6.94
C ILE A 956 1.64 24.30 -6.51
N ILE A 957 0.96 25.27 -5.88
CA ILE A 957 -0.47 25.16 -5.56
C ILE A 957 -1.27 25.46 -6.82
N THR A 958 -2.16 24.56 -7.20
CA THR A 958 -2.98 24.69 -8.42
C THR A 958 -4.45 24.91 -8.11
N ASN A 959 -4.93 24.31 -7.01
CA ASN A 959 -6.27 24.53 -6.48
C ASN A 959 -6.26 24.53 -4.94
N LYS A 960 -7.41 24.81 -4.33
CA LYS A 960 -7.60 24.82 -2.87
C LYS A 960 -7.12 23.54 -2.18
N TYR A 961 -7.19 22.40 -2.85
CA TYR A 961 -6.82 21.09 -2.28
C TYR A 961 -5.92 20.28 -3.20
N GLU A 962 -5.34 20.92 -4.21
CA GLU A 962 -4.47 20.26 -5.19
C GLU A 962 -3.17 21.03 -5.36
N ALA A 963 -2.06 20.30 -5.42
CA ALA A 963 -0.75 20.83 -5.69
C ALA A 963 0.03 19.91 -6.63
N LEU A 964 0.95 20.49 -7.41
CA LEU A 964 1.93 19.77 -8.19
C LEU A 964 3.25 19.73 -7.43
N LEU A 965 3.85 18.56 -7.27
CA LEU A 965 5.14 18.37 -6.64
C LEU A 965 6.09 17.64 -7.59
N TRP A 966 7.27 18.21 -7.81
CA TRP A 966 8.33 17.56 -8.58
C TRP A 966 9.19 16.70 -7.68
N THR A 967 8.85 15.42 -7.58
CA THR A 967 9.68 14.38 -6.96
C THR A 967 10.82 13.91 -7.87
N HIS A 968 10.76 14.27 -9.16
CA HIS A 968 11.79 14.00 -10.16
C HIS A 968 12.26 15.31 -10.80
N GLY A 969 13.57 15.49 -10.88
CA GLY A 969 14.19 16.73 -11.34
C GLY A 969 15.68 16.79 -10.99
N ILE A 970 16.29 17.96 -11.17
CA ILE A 970 17.70 18.14 -10.82
C ILE A 970 17.92 18.13 -9.31
N VAL A 971 19.06 17.56 -8.92
CA VAL A 971 19.64 17.54 -7.58
C VAL A 971 21.12 17.96 -7.65
N PRO A 972 21.77 18.29 -6.53
CA PRO A 972 23.21 18.55 -6.52
C PRO A 972 24.03 17.31 -6.89
N SER A 973 25.04 17.49 -7.75
CA SER A 973 26.00 16.44 -8.13
C SER A 973 26.84 15.99 -6.95
N VAL A 974 27.24 14.72 -6.96
CA VAL A 974 28.10 14.14 -5.94
C VAL A 974 29.55 14.65 -6.02
N LYS A 975 30.02 15.04 -7.22
CA LYS A 975 31.38 15.56 -7.46
C LYS A 975 31.54 16.99 -6.96
N ASN A 976 30.55 17.82 -7.23
CA ASN A 976 30.55 19.22 -6.82
C ASN A 976 29.09 19.66 -6.59
N PRO A 977 28.74 20.15 -5.39
CA PRO A 977 27.37 20.60 -5.09
C PRO A 977 26.84 21.71 -6.01
N ILE A 978 27.71 22.45 -6.70
CA ILE A 978 27.33 23.48 -7.68
C ILE A 978 26.87 22.85 -9.01
N HIS A 979 27.35 21.66 -9.34
CA HIS A 979 26.94 20.95 -10.55
C HIS A 979 25.57 20.28 -10.35
N LYS A 980 24.89 20.02 -11.47
CA LYS A 980 23.51 19.49 -11.49
C LYS A 980 23.51 18.04 -11.96
N TYR A 981 22.83 17.16 -11.24
CA TYR A 981 22.56 15.79 -11.66
C TYR A 981 21.06 15.61 -11.92
N TYR A 982 20.70 14.93 -13.01
CA TYR A 982 19.33 14.54 -13.34
C TYR A 982 19.25 13.03 -13.54
N LEU A 983 18.59 12.34 -12.62
CA LEU A 983 18.43 10.89 -12.65
C LEU A 983 17.79 10.44 -13.97
N GLY A 984 18.42 9.48 -14.65
CA GLY A 984 17.98 8.96 -15.94
C GLY A 984 18.25 9.88 -17.15
N GLY A 985 18.36 11.20 -16.97
CA GLY A 985 18.75 12.13 -18.04
C GLY A 985 17.76 12.21 -19.22
N ARG A 986 16.50 11.83 -19.01
CA ARG A 986 15.50 11.61 -20.07
C ARG A 986 14.25 12.42 -19.84
N SER A 987 13.74 13.01 -20.92
CA SER A 987 12.45 13.72 -21.01
C SER A 987 12.32 14.91 -20.06
N ILE A 988 11.30 15.73 -20.29
CA ILE A 988 10.90 16.79 -19.36
C ILE A 988 10.17 16.15 -18.16
N PRO A 989 10.60 16.39 -16.91
CA PRO A 989 10.00 15.74 -15.75
C PRO A 989 8.56 16.18 -15.53
N ALA A 990 7.67 15.19 -15.43
CA ALA A 990 6.28 15.39 -15.03
C ALA A 990 6.19 15.51 -13.50
N PRO A 991 5.40 16.46 -12.96
CA PRO A 991 5.11 16.48 -11.54
C PRO A 991 4.18 15.33 -11.16
N ILE A 992 4.18 15.00 -9.87
CA ILE A 992 3.05 14.29 -9.27
C ILE A 992 2.02 15.33 -8.82
N LYS A 993 0.74 15.01 -9.01
CA LYS A 993 -0.40 15.74 -8.45
C LYS A 993 -0.76 15.14 -7.10
N ILE A 994 -0.81 16.02 -6.10
CA ILE A 994 -1.23 15.71 -4.73
C ILE A 994 -2.62 16.30 -4.54
N THR A 995 -3.59 15.47 -4.19
CA THR A 995 -4.96 15.91 -3.88
C THR A 995 -5.32 15.51 -2.46
N ARG A 996 -5.62 16.51 -1.62
CA ARG A 996 -6.17 16.26 -0.28
C ARG A 996 -7.63 15.88 -0.40
N HIS A 997 -8.05 14.83 0.32
CA HIS A 997 -9.45 14.45 0.49
C HIS A 997 -9.97 14.70 1.91
N TYR A 998 -9.10 14.55 2.92
CA TYR A 998 -9.39 14.82 4.33
C TYR A 998 -8.10 15.22 5.05
N GLY A 999 -8.20 16.00 6.13
CA GLY A 999 -7.07 16.33 7.01
C GLY A 999 -6.70 17.81 7.00
N GLU A 1000 -5.86 18.15 7.97
CA GLU A 1000 -5.58 19.53 8.39
C GLU A 1000 -4.12 19.94 8.27
N SER A 1001 -3.21 19.00 7.93
CA SER A 1001 -1.79 19.31 7.89
C SER A 1001 -1.44 20.40 6.88
N ASP A 1002 -0.29 21.04 7.02
CA ASP A 1002 0.10 22.02 6.01
C ASP A 1002 0.71 21.33 4.77
N LEU A 1003 0.68 22.02 3.64
CA LEU A 1003 1.21 21.48 2.38
C LEU A 1003 2.74 21.26 2.45
N ASN A 1004 3.49 22.07 3.20
CA ASN A 1004 4.93 21.91 3.31
C ASN A 1004 5.28 20.60 4.02
N THR A 1005 4.58 20.30 5.11
CA THR A 1005 4.74 19.02 5.81
C THR A 1005 4.47 17.85 4.85
N ILE A 1006 3.31 17.81 4.19
CA ILE A 1006 2.96 16.73 3.25
C ILE A 1006 3.98 16.62 2.11
N ALA A 1007 4.41 17.74 1.53
CA ALA A 1007 5.36 17.74 0.43
C ALA A 1007 6.75 17.23 0.86
N ILE A 1008 7.24 17.65 2.03
CA ILE A 1008 8.52 17.18 2.59
C ILE A 1008 8.45 15.68 2.92
N GLU A 1009 7.33 15.22 3.50
CA GLU A 1009 7.08 13.81 3.81
C GLU A 1009 7.10 12.96 2.52
N ILE A 1010 6.37 13.37 1.48
CA ILE A 1010 6.36 12.67 0.19
C ILE A 1010 7.76 12.67 -0.45
N LEU A 1011 8.48 13.81 -0.44
CA LEU A 1011 9.85 13.89 -0.94
C LEU A 1011 10.79 12.95 -0.15
N GLY A 1012 10.67 12.88 1.17
CA GLY A 1012 11.43 11.98 2.01
C GLY A 1012 11.15 10.52 1.64
N LEU A 1013 9.88 10.12 1.63
CA LEU A 1013 9.45 8.75 1.33
C LEU A 1013 9.87 8.27 -0.07
N THR A 1014 10.11 9.16 -1.03
CA THR A 1014 10.67 8.75 -2.34
C THR A 1014 12.11 8.21 -2.24
N LYS A 1015 12.85 8.54 -1.18
CA LYS A 1015 14.22 8.04 -0.90
C LYS A 1015 14.24 6.76 -0.05
N MET A 1016 13.08 6.23 0.31
CA MET A 1016 12.93 5.05 1.17
C MET A 1016 12.57 3.79 0.41
N ASN A 1017 12.86 3.76 -0.90
CA ASN A 1017 12.78 2.54 -1.69
C ASN A 1017 14.12 1.80 -1.63
N TRP A 1018 14.26 0.86 -0.70
CA TRP A 1018 15.49 0.07 -0.55
C TRP A 1018 15.73 -0.99 -1.65
N ASN A 1019 14.86 -1.05 -2.67
CA ASN A 1019 15.00 -1.98 -3.80
C ASN A 1019 15.95 -1.45 -4.88
N SER A 1020 16.32 -0.17 -4.81
CA SER A 1020 17.21 0.49 -5.75
C SER A 1020 18.12 1.46 -5.00
N PHE A 1021 19.37 1.57 -5.44
CA PHE A 1021 20.29 2.61 -4.98
C PHE A 1021 20.15 3.92 -5.76
N ASP A 1022 19.17 4.02 -6.67
CA ASP A 1022 18.79 5.28 -7.27
C ASP A 1022 18.55 6.32 -6.17
N LEU A 1023 18.98 7.57 -6.40
CA LEU A 1023 18.92 8.61 -5.38
C LEU A 1023 17.50 8.82 -4.82
N TYR A 1024 16.48 8.58 -5.64
CA TYR A 1024 15.08 8.66 -5.29
C TYR A 1024 14.23 7.91 -6.33
N SER A 1025 13.02 7.56 -5.94
CA SER A 1025 11.96 7.05 -6.83
C SER A 1025 10.96 8.16 -7.22
N LYS A 1026 10.19 7.98 -8.29
CA LYS A 1026 9.23 9.02 -8.75
C LYS A 1026 7.99 9.13 -7.85
N LEU A 1027 7.57 8.03 -7.25
CA LEU A 1027 6.47 7.96 -6.28
C LEU A 1027 7.03 7.61 -4.90
N PRO A 1028 6.38 8.01 -3.80
CA PRO A 1028 6.84 7.65 -2.46
C PRO A 1028 6.78 6.12 -2.23
N ALA A 1029 7.65 5.62 -1.34
CA ALA A 1029 7.74 4.19 -1.02
C ALA A 1029 6.39 3.58 -0.64
N THR A 1030 5.57 4.31 0.12
CA THR A 1030 4.18 3.96 0.48
C THR A 1030 3.31 3.54 -0.70
N ILE A 1031 3.49 4.15 -1.88
CA ILE A 1031 2.74 3.82 -3.09
C ILE A 1031 3.42 2.70 -3.89
N ASN A 1032 4.75 2.72 -4.02
CA ASN A 1032 5.46 1.71 -4.82
C ASN A 1032 5.33 0.32 -4.21
N SER A 1033 5.61 0.20 -2.91
CA SER A 1033 5.61 -1.08 -2.20
C SER A 1033 4.21 -1.66 -2.07
N SER A 1034 3.20 -0.85 -1.71
CA SER A 1034 1.83 -1.34 -1.53
C SER A 1034 1.25 -1.90 -2.83
N ASN A 1035 1.54 -1.28 -3.97
CA ASN A 1035 1.15 -1.82 -5.28
C ASN A 1035 1.94 -3.09 -5.67
N GLN A 1036 3.24 -3.13 -5.40
CA GLN A 1036 4.06 -4.32 -5.67
C GLN A 1036 3.61 -5.51 -4.81
N ILE A 1037 3.36 -5.27 -3.52
CA ILE A 1037 2.86 -6.28 -2.58
C ILE A 1037 1.43 -6.69 -2.94
N ALA A 1038 0.54 -5.79 -3.34
CA ALA A 1038 -0.79 -6.16 -3.81
C ALA A 1038 -0.73 -7.09 -5.04
N ARG A 1039 0.21 -6.86 -5.97
CA ARG A 1039 0.43 -7.72 -7.13
C ARG A 1039 0.85 -9.13 -6.71
N ILE A 1040 1.89 -9.26 -5.89
CA ILE A 1040 2.40 -10.55 -5.38
C ILE A 1040 1.35 -11.22 -4.48
N GLY A 1041 0.66 -10.43 -3.66
CA GLY A 1041 -0.35 -10.85 -2.70
C GLY A 1041 -1.57 -11.55 -3.31
N LYS A 1042 -1.81 -11.38 -4.62
CA LYS A 1042 -2.79 -12.16 -5.39
C LYS A 1042 -2.59 -13.68 -5.21
N LEU A 1043 -1.34 -14.12 -5.07
CA LEU A 1043 -0.98 -15.53 -4.87
C LEU A 1043 -1.11 -15.97 -3.40
N LEU A 1044 -1.15 -15.01 -2.47
CA LEU A 1044 -1.25 -15.23 -1.03
C LEU A 1044 -2.68 -15.12 -0.49
N ALA A 1045 -3.69 -15.06 -1.36
CA ALA A 1045 -5.11 -14.96 -0.94
C ALA A 1045 -5.57 -16.10 -0.02
N ARG A 1046 -4.86 -17.23 0.03
CA ARG A 1046 -5.16 -18.32 0.98
C ARG A 1046 -4.62 -18.08 2.40
N PHE A 1047 -3.71 -17.12 2.56
CA PHE A 1047 -3.06 -16.74 3.81
C PHE A 1047 -3.55 -15.36 4.28
N GLU A 1048 -4.82 -15.05 4.03
CA GLU A 1048 -5.45 -13.81 4.49
C GLU A 1048 -5.25 -13.60 6.00
N GLY A 1049 -5.10 -12.34 6.41
CA GLY A 1049 -4.92 -11.96 7.82
C GLY A 1049 -3.49 -11.98 8.37
N LYS A 1050 -2.56 -12.67 7.72
CA LYS A 1050 -1.15 -12.71 8.17
C LYS A 1050 -0.42 -11.40 7.88
N THR A 1051 0.46 -11.02 8.82
CA THR A 1051 1.36 -9.87 8.68
C THR A 1051 2.76 -10.35 8.37
N TYR A 1052 3.42 -9.69 7.41
CA TYR A 1052 4.79 -10.03 7.03
C TYR A 1052 5.67 -8.77 7.04
N ASP A 1053 6.96 -8.96 7.29
CA ASP A 1053 7.96 -7.93 7.02
C ASP A 1053 8.04 -7.70 5.51
N TYR A 1054 7.96 -6.44 5.10
CA TYR A 1054 7.93 -6.10 3.68
C TYR A 1054 9.25 -6.45 2.97
N ARG A 1055 10.38 -6.56 3.70
CA ARG A 1055 11.71 -6.89 3.16
C ARG A 1055 11.77 -8.28 2.53
N LEU A 1056 10.82 -9.16 2.88
CA LEU A 1056 10.66 -10.48 2.26
C LEU A 1056 10.17 -10.40 0.80
N PHE A 1057 9.48 -9.31 0.43
CA PHE A 1057 8.81 -9.13 -0.87
C PHE A 1057 9.62 -8.36 -1.90
N ILE A 1058 10.62 -7.62 -1.44
CA ILE A 1058 11.37 -6.67 -2.27
C ILE A 1058 12.58 -7.23 -2.98
#